data_AF-A0A973GDC5-F1
#
_entry.id   AF-A0A973GDC5-F1
#
_cell.length_a   1.000
_cell.length_b   1.000
_cell.length_c   1.000
_cell.angle_alpha   90.00
_cell.angle_beta   90.00
_cell.angle_gamma   90.00
#
_symmetry.space_group_name_H-M   'P 1'
#
loop_
_entity.id
_entity.type
_entity.pdbx_description
1 polymer ?
#
loop_
_entity_poly.entity_id
_entity_poly.type
_entity_poly.pdbx_seq_one_letter_code
_entity_poly.pdbx_strand_id
1 'polypeptide(L)'
;GTQYYFGRGQRSANDTTALNSAWSVPVFGNHPGDPCYAASFADSWCMQTWRWNLEYVVDTSGNTLTTTYATETNNYGRNLNQAVSTYVRGGYPTTIEYGERQGTEGSNPAPARVVFGVAERCVPTAGVTCDPSGLTAATASAWPDVPADLICSSAASCPSQSSPTFFSRKRLASVTTQVRSGSSYQDVDVWTLKQTYPDPGDSTAKALWLDAIGHKGAVGSAVSLPDVRFYGVQMANRVDALGDFGPPMNRYRISALDTETGARVSVNYTPQDCSPTSLPAAPDANTRRCFPVRWQPEGLVPQVTEYFHKYLVTSIVENANDDASLPVQTSYSYVGDPAWHFDDNPLMSASERTWSDFRGYAAVDVITGAPTAAQRSITRTRYFRGMHGDHLASGGTRVALIDGIADEDRLNGFVREEITYDGVGGPEVGGSLSTPWVSPPTATGADGSSSTLTGVASVEERTTAAAMPGGRTTRVATTYDPLYGLVTQVDDQGDIADATDERCTRVEYARNVESYIVSTPSRTEVVGVACAQAPSRPADVVSDTRVAYDGAAIGAAPTRGLVTTSQVIASYDGGQPVYVTEGTTTYDVHGRPLSTTDALGRTSTTAYTPATGGPLTATSQSSPDPDGAGPLTKLTTTTQVNPAWGTPTSETDPNGKITSATYDGLGRTTAVWKPGRAQASATPSAQYSYTVSATGTNTVTSQTITAKGTYQTTVALYDGLLRARQTQSESVARDNPGRLVTDTFYDSRGLVSMSNGSWFTSGAPTTVVTRAVAAVPSRTRYVYDGAGRTTAEVFDVNEQERWRTTTTYGGDRVTTDPPDGTAPRTSITDARGRVVELRQYTGTQPSGEYTSTTYAYDRAGRRTAATDAAGNAWTYTYDLRGRQIASTDPDKGASSTTYDDAGQVVATTDARQRTTVSVRDGLGRQTE
;
A
#
# COMPACT_ATOMS: atom_id res chain seq x y z
N GLY A 1 10.14 -12.29 -17.88
CA GLY A 1 9.28 -11.37 -17.15
C GLY A 1 7.86 -11.68 -17.50
N THR A 2 6.95 -11.17 -16.69
CA THR A 2 5.53 -11.24 -16.98
C THR A 2 5.23 -10.54 -18.30
N GLN A 3 4.49 -11.20 -19.17
CA GLN A 3 4.11 -10.68 -20.48
C GLN A 3 2.68 -10.13 -20.41
N TYR A 4 2.47 -8.95 -20.96
CA TYR A 4 1.18 -8.27 -21.02
C TYR A 4 0.79 -8.09 -22.48
N TYR A 5 -0.38 -8.64 -22.85
CA TYR A 5 -0.88 -8.61 -24.21
C TYR A 5 -2.09 -7.68 -24.30
N PHE A 6 -2.09 -6.83 -25.32
CA PHE A 6 -3.13 -5.84 -25.55
C PHE A 6 -3.70 -6.02 -26.97
N GLY A 7 -5.01 -6.23 -27.09
CA GLY A 7 -5.71 -6.25 -28.39
C GLY A 7 -5.41 -7.40 -29.35
N ARG A 8 -4.83 -8.52 -28.88
CA ARG A 8 -4.59 -9.80 -29.59
C ARG A 8 -5.89 -10.49 -30.02
N GLY A 9 -6.98 -10.29 -29.29
CA GLY A 9 -8.33 -10.79 -29.58
C GLY A 9 -8.63 -12.22 -29.12
N GLN A 10 -7.61 -13.01 -28.82
CA GLN A 10 -7.69 -14.42 -28.43
C GLN A 10 -6.57 -14.80 -27.45
N ARG A 11 -6.79 -15.79 -26.57
CA ARG A 11 -5.79 -16.27 -25.60
C ARG A 11 -4.67 -17.08 -26.26
N SER A 12 -5.02 -17.88 -27.27
CA SER A 12 -4.09 -18.67 -28.07
C SER A 12 -4.58 -18.75 -29.51
N ALA A 13 -3.73 -19.23 -30.43
CA ALA A 13 -4.10 -19.37 -31.85
C ALA A 13 -5.23 -20.41 -32.09
N ASN A 14 -5.46 -21.30 -31.12
CA ASN A 14 -6.45 -22.38 -31.22
C ASN A 14 -7.72 -22.09 -30.40
N ASP A 15 -7.79 -20.96 -29.70
CA ASP A 15 -8.94 -20.59 -28.88
C ASP A 15 -9.85 -19.62 -29.64
N THR A 16 -11.09 -20.03 -29.87
CA THR A 16 -12.09 -19.25 -30.59
C THR A 16 -12.87 -18.27 -29.71
N THR A 17 -12.60 -18.23 -28.40
CA THR A 17 -13.24 -17.27 -27.49
C THR A 17 -12.82 -15.85 -27.84
N ALA A 18 -13.75 -15.04 -28.35
CA ALA A 18 -13.50 -13.65 -28.68
C ALA A 18 -13.38 -12.79 -27.40
N LEU A 19 -12.22 -12.16 -27.20
CA LEU A 19 -11.97 -11.31 -26.02
C LEU A 19 -12.41 -9.85 -26.21
N ASN A 20 -12.61 -9.42 -27.47
CA ASN A 20 -13.08 -8.08 -27.86
C ASN A 20 -12.28 -6.90 -27.27
N SER A 21 -10.97 -7.09 -27.10
CA SER A 21 -10.04 -6.17 -26.44
C SER A 21 -9.47 -5.06 -27.35
N ALA A 22 -9.52 -5.24 -28.67
CA ALA A 22 -9.11 -4.24 -29.67
C ALA A 22 -10.33 -3.50 -30.23
N TRP A 23 -10.37 -2.18 -30.07
CA TRP A 23 -11.49 -1.35 -30.53
C TRP A 23 -11.07 -0.52 -31.73
N SER A 24 -11.81 -0.67 -32.83
CA SER A 24 -11.42 -0.15 -34.14
C SER A 24 -12.36 0.94 -34.67
N VAL A 25 -11.79 1.88 -35.42
CA VAL A 25 -12.47 3.00 -36.09
C VAL A 25 -11.91 3.20 -37.50
N PRO A 26 -12.73 3.66 -38.47
CA PRO A 26 -12.21 4.13 -39.75
C PRO A 26 -11.24 5.29 -39.57
N VAL A 27 -10.06 5.20 -40.19
CA VAL A 27 -9.04 6.25 -40.26
C VAL A 27 -8.73 6.53 -41.72
N PHE A 28 -8.58 7.81 -42.07
CA PHE A 28 -8.25 8.24 -43.42
C PHE A 28 -6.76 8.53 -43.56
N GLY A 29 -6.14 8.00 -44.61
CA GLY A 29 -4.84 8.47 -45.09
C GLY A 29 -5.06 9.62 -46.05
N ASN A 30 -4.32 10.73 -45.91
CA ASN A 30 -4.50 11.89 -46.78
C ASN A 30 -3.30 12.13 -47.70
N HIS A 31 -2.19 11.42 -47.51
CA HIS A 31 -0.98 11.56 -48.33
C HIS A 31 -0.47 10.22 -48.87
N PRO A 32 0.13 10.22 -50.08
CA PRO A 32 0.87 9.06 -50.58
C PRO A 32 1.92 8.59 -49.58
N GLY A 33 1.83 7.32 -49.18
CA GLY A 33 2.70 6.71 -48.17
C GLY A 33 2.00 6.42 -46.84
N ASP A 34 0.84 7.04 -46.57
CA ASP A 34 0.05 6.69 -45.38
C ASP A 34 -0.53 5.26 -45.53
N PRO A 35 -0.59 4.44 -44.46
CA PRO A 35 -1.06 3.06 -44.54
C PRO A 35 -2.48 2.87 -45.10
N CYS A 36 -3.38 3.85 -44.94
CA CYS A 36 -4.75 3.80 -45.47
C CYS A 36 -4.94 4.63 -46.75
N TYR A 37 -3.87 5.10 -47.41
CA TYR A 37 -4.00 6.02 -48.55
C TYR A 37 -4.49 5.33 -49.82
N ALA A 38 -5.42 5.99 -50.51
CA ALA A 38 -5.79 5.72 -51.89
C ALA A 38 -5.88 7.04 -52.69
N ALA A 39 -5.83 6.96 -54.02
CA ALA A 39 -5.86 8.15 -54.87
C ALA A 39 -7.17 8.95 -54.75
N SER A 40 -8.29 8.29 -54.44
CA SER A 40 -9.60 8.92 -54.21
C SER A 40 -9.87 9.01 -52.72
N PHE A 41 -10.40 10.14 -52.23
CA PHE A 41 -10.74 10.29 -50.81
C PHE A 41 -11.77 9.26 -50.35
N ALA A 42 -12.73 8.89 -51.20
CA ALA A 42 -13.77 7.92 -50.87
C ALA A 42 -13.19 6.53 -50.51
N ASP A 43 -12.05 6.19 -51.13
CA ASP A 43 -11.34 4.91 -50.94
C ASP A 43 -10.16 5.03 -49.97
N SER A 44 -9.75 6.25 -49.60
CA SER A 44 -8.54 6.55 -48.82
C SER A 44 -8.71 6.37 -47.31
N TRP A 45 -9.29 5.25 -46.91
CA TRP A 45 -9.55 4.92 -45.51
C TRP A 45 -9.37 3.42 -45.24
N CYS A 46 -9.07 3.08 -44.00
CA CYS A 46 -9.08 1.70 -43.52
C CYS A 46 -9.48 1.62 -42.04
N MET A 47 -9.87 0.44 -41.55
CA MET A 47 -10.14 0.25 -40.12
C MET A 47 -8.83 0.17 -39.35
N GLN A 48 -8.66 1.00 -38.33
CA GLN A 48 -7.52 0.93 -37.43
C GLN A 48 -7.98 0.84 -35.97
N THR A 49 -7.21 0.14 -35.15
CA THR A 49 -7.44 0.08 -33.70
C THR A 49 -7.08 1.42 -33.08
N TRP A 50 -8.01 2.04 -32.36
CA TRP A 50 -7.76 3.29 -31.62
C TRP A 50 -7.52 3.04 -30.12
N ARG A 51 -7.89 1.85 -29.62
CA ARG A 51 -7.65 1.43 -28.24
C ARG A 51 -7.39 -0.06 -28.14
N TRP A 52 -6.23 -0.40 -27.57
CA TRP A 52 -5.88 -1.76 -27.18
C TRP A 52 -6.05 -1.89 -25.67
N ASN A 53 -6.96 -2.76 -25.24
CA ASN A 53 -7.17 -3.05 -23.82
C ASN A 53 -6.33 -4.27 -23.40
N LEU A 54 -5.89 -4.28 -22.14
CA LEU A 54 -5.17 -5.41 -21.55
C LEU A 54 -6.09 -6.62 -21.48
N GLU A 55 -5.75 -7.69 -22.19
CA GLU A 55 -6.64 -8.85 -22.30
C GLU A 55 -6.06 -10.13 -21.71
N TYR A 56 -4.73 -10.23 -21.64
CA TYR A 56 -4.08 -11.49 -21.35
C TYR A 56 -2.71 -11.21 -20.75
N VAL A 57 -2.45 -11.83 -19.60
CA VAL A 57 -1.20 -11.71 -18.86
C VAL A 57 -0.67 -13.12 -18.63
N VAL A 58 0.63 -13.31 -18.84
CA VAL A 58 1.32 -14.58 -18.59
C VAL A 58 2.48 -14.31 -17.65
N ASP A 59 2.48 -14.95 -16.48
CA ASP A 59 3.62 -14.87 -15.56
C ASP A 59 4.78 -15.76 -16.04
N THR A 60 5.92 -15.68 -15.34
CA THR A 60 7.12 -16.44 -15.71
C THR A 60 6.98 -17.95 -15.50
N SER A 61 5.94 -18.42 -14.80
CA SER A 61 5.62 -19.85 -14.64
C SER A 61 4.54 -20.31 -15.62
N GLY A 62 4.04 -19.43 -16.49
CA GLY A 62 2.98 -19.73 -17.46
C GLY A 62 1.58 -19.75 -16.86
N ASN A 63 1.37 -19.19 -15.66
CA ASN A 63 0.02 -18.94 -15.14
C ASN A 63 -0.57 -17.72 -15.85
N THR A 64 -1.88 -17.74 -16.07
CA THR A 64 -2.54 -16.73 -16.90
C THR A 64 -3.66 -15.99 -16.19
N LEU A 65 -3.85 -14.74 -16.62
CA LEU A 65 -5.01 -13.90 -16.33
C LEU A 65 -5.60 -13.46 -17.66
N THR A 66 -6.92 -13.60 -17.83
CA THR A 66 -7.63 -13.20 -19.05
C THR A 66 -8.72 -12.19 -18.74
N THR A 67 -8.77 -11.07 -19.44
CA THR A 67 -9.87 -10.10 -19.39
C THR A 67 -10.72 -10.19 -20.67
N THR A 68 -12.02 -10.39 -20.51
CA THR A 68 -12.99 -10.38 -21.62
C THR A 68 -13.80 -9.10 -21.62
N TYR A 69 -14.02 -8.52 -22.80
CA TYR A 69 -14.73 -7.25 -22.98
C TYR A 69 -16.04 -7.42 -23.75
N ALA A 70 -16.98 -6.52 -23.47
CA ALA A 70 -18.11 -6.22 -24.34
C ALA A 70 -17.84 -4.90 -25.07
N THR A 71 -18.17 -4.85 -26.35
CA THR A 71 -18.02 -3.66 -27.21
C THR A 71 -19.32 -2.90 -27.35
N GLU A 72 -19.23 -1.58 -27.40
CA GLU A 72 -20.30 -0.69 -27.83
C GLU A 72 -19.98 -0.16 -29.23
N THR A 73 -20.90 -0.29 -30.18
CA THR A 73 -20.72 0.19 -31.55
C THR A 73 -21.52 1.47 -31.82
N ASN A 74 -21.10 2.22 -32.85
CA ASN A 74 -21.88 3.29 -33.50
C ASN A 74 -21.69 3.21 -35.01
N ASN A 75 -22.51 3.94 -35.75
CA ASN A 75 -22.26 4.27 -37.15
C ASN A 75 -22.01 5.77 -37.34
N TYR A 76 -21.32 6.13 -38.42
CA TYR A 76 -21.25 7.51 -38.90
C TYR A 76 -21.20 7.56 -40.43
N GLY A 77 -21.63 8.70 -40.98
CA GLY A 77 -21.69 9.02 -42.40
C GLY A 77 -20.33 9.44 -42.92
N ARG A 78 -19.58 8.47 -43.43
CA ARG A 78 -18.26 8.66 -44.02
C ARG A 78 -18.34 9.44 -45.34
N ASN A 79 -17.31 10.25 -45.61
CA ASN A 79 -17.18 11.03 -46.85
C ASN A 79 -18.43 11.88 -47.11
N LEU A 80 -18.75 12.78 -46.18
CA LEU A 80 -19.96 13.61 -46.22
C LEU A 80 -21.23 12.76 -46.38
N ASN A 81 -21.31 11.65 -45.66
CA ASN A 81 -22.44 10.72 -45.67
C ASN A 81 -22.73 10.04 -47.04
N GLN A 82 -21.74 9.95 -47.92
CA GLN A 82 -21.84 9.13 -49.14
C GLN A 82 -21.78 7.62 -48.85
N ALA A 83 -21.23 7.23 -47.70
CA ALA A 83 -21.24 5.87 -47.18
C ALA A 83 -21.40 5.86 -45.66
N VAL A 84 -21.77 4.73 -45.08
CA VAL A 84 -21.82 4.56 -43.63
C VAL A 84 -20.75 3.56 -43.18
N SER A 85 -20.12 3.83 -42.04
CA SER A 85 -19.18 2.91 -41.40
C SER A 85 -19.57 2.61 -39.98
N THR A 86 -19.53 1.33 -39.61
CA THR A 86 -19.65 0.89 -38.22
C THR A 86 -18.28 0.87 -37.56
N TYR A 87 -18.21 1.31 -36.31
CA TYR A 87 -17.00 1.30 -35.50
C TYR A 87 -17.29 0.97 -34.04
N VAL A 88 -16.26 0.62 -33.28
CA VAL A 88 -16.36 0.41 -31.83
C VAL A 88 -16.12 1.74 -31.12
N ARG A 89 -17.19 2.32 -30.56
CA ARG A 89 -17.16 3.63 -29.88
C ARG A 89 -16.67 3.55 -28.43
N GLY A 90 -16.68 2.36 -27.86
CA GLY A 90 -16.30 2.10 -26.48
C GLY A 90 -16.57 0.64 -26.09
N GLY A 91 -16.55 0.37 -24.79
CA GLY A 91 -16.78 -0.96 -24.24
C GLY A 91 -16.42 -1.03 -22.77
N TYR A 92 -16.55 -2.21 -22.18
CA TYR A 92 -16.30 -2.44 -20.76
C TYR A 92 -15.83 -3.88 -20.52
N PRO A 93 -15.00 -4.13 -19.48
CA PRO A 93 -14.69 -5.48 -19.06
C PRO A 93 -15.96 -6.17 -18.55
N THR A 94 -16.12 -7.44 -18.89
CA THR A 94 -17.23 -8.30 -18.44
C THR A 94 -16.75 -9.32 -17.43
N THR A 95 -15.57 -9.88 -17.65
CA THR A 95 -14.92 -10.80 -16.72
C THR A 95 -13.41 -10.59 -16.69
N ILE A 96 -12.80 -10.90 -15.55
CA ILE A 96 -11.37 -11.21 -15.44
C ILE A 96 -11.26 -12.61 -14.85
N GLU A 97 -10.60 -13.53 -15.55
CA GLU A 97 -10.39 -14.92 -15.18
C GLU A 97 -8.95 -15.14 -14.73
N TYR A 98 -8.76 -15.92 -13.66
CA TYR A 98 -7.48 -16.10 -12.98
C TYR A 98 -7.16 -17.59 -12.81
N GLY A 99 -5.88 -17.93 -12.97
CA GLY A 99 -5.34 -19.23 -12.56
C GLY A 99 -5.42 -20.33 -13.62
N GLU A 100 -5.71 -19.97 -14.87
CA GLU A 100 -5.49 -20.85 -16.02
C GLU A 100 -3.98 -20.98 -16.33
N ARG A 101 -3.61 -21.86 -17.27
CA ARG A 101 -2.22 -21.99 -17.74
C ARG A 101 -2.10 -21.80 -19.24
N GLN A 102 -0.96 -21.24 -19.64
CA GLN A 102 -0.59 -21.04 -21.04
C GLN A 102 -0.67 -22.34 -21.84
N GLY A 103 -1.41 -22.30 -22.95
CA GLY A 103 -1.63 -23.42 -23.86
C GLY A 103 -2.76 -24.37 -23.46
N THR A 104 -3.43 -24.13 -22.32
CA THR A 104 -4.55 -24.96 -21.83
C THR A 104 -5.85 -24.17 -21.68
N GLU A 105 -5.83 -22.90 -22.06
CA GLU A 105 -6.97 -22.01 -21.91
C GLU A 105 -8.16 -22.52 -22.74
N GLY A 106 -9.35 -22.46 -22.14
CA GLY A 106 -10.59 -22.96 -22.76
C GLY A 106 -10.79 -24.47 -22.70
N SER A 107 -9.76 -25.24 -22.33
CA SER A 107 -9.93 -26.68 -22.02
C SER A 107 -10.48 -26.90 -20.62
N ASN A 108 -10.15 -26.00 -19.68
CA ASN A 108 -10.65 -26.01 -18.31
C ASN A 108 -11.19 -24.63 -17.93
N PRO A 109 -12.31 -24.52 -17.21
CA PRO A 109 -12.75 -23.25 -16.64
C PRO A 109 -11.73 -22.69 -15.66
N ALA A 110 -11.61 -21.37 -15.62
CA ALA A 110 -10.74 -20.69 -14.66
C ALA A 110 -11.10 -21.02 -13.19
N PRO A 111 -10.10 -21.26 -12.32
CA PRO A 111 -10.32 -21.48 -10.89
C PRO A 111 -11.06 -20.34 -10.18
N ALA A 112 -10.81 -19.10 -10.57
CA ALA A 112 -11.45 -17.91 -10.01
C ALA A 112 -11.70 -16.86 -11.09
N ARG A 113 -12.71 -16.01 -10.87
CA ARG A 113 -12.99 -14.89 -11.76
C ARG A 113 -13.65 -13.72 -11.03
N VAL A 114 -13.53 -12.55 -11.63
CA VAL A 114 -14.30 -11.35 -11.28
C VAL A 114 -15.29 -11.09 -12.42
N VAL A 115 -16.54 -10.83 -12.09
CA VAL A 115 -17.62 -10.51 -13.03
C VAL A 115 -18.07 -9.08 -12.81
N PHE A 116 -18.17 -8.30 -13.89
CA PHE A 116 -18.60 -6.91 -13.87
C PHE A 116 -20.05 -6.81 -14.35
N GLY A 117 -20.94 -6.44 -13.44
CA GLY A 117 -22.32 -6.12 -13.78
C GLY A 117 -22.46 -4.66 -14.17
N VAL A 118 -23.08 -4.39 -15.32
CA VAL A 118 -23.32 -3.03 -15.81
C VAL A 118 -24.81 -2.72 -15.95
N ALA A 119 -25.16 -1.45 -15.84
CA ALA A 119 -26.49 -0.92 -16.13
C ALA A 119 -26.42 0.21 -17.17
N GLU A 120 -27.55 0.57 -17.76
CA GLU A 120 -27.65 1.79 -18.57
C GLU A 120 -27.45 3.04 -17.70
N ARG A 121 -26.87 4.08 -18.30
CA ARG A 121 -26.74 5.47 -17.78
C ARG A 121 -28.08 6.23 -17.81
N CYS A 122 -29.16 5.51 -17.54
CA CYS A 122 -30.54 5.98 -17.62
C CYS A 122 -31.16 6.12 -16.24
N VAL A 123 -32.06 7.11 -16.13
CA VAL A 123 -32.92 7.32 -14.98
C VAL A 123 -34.32 6.81 -15.34
N PRO A 124 -34.83 5.76 -14.67
CA PRO A 124 -36.17 5.25 -14.95
C PRO A 124 -37.23 6.32 -14.70
N THR A 125 -38.20 6.46 -15.62
CA THR A 125 -39.34 7.38 -15.52
C THR A 125 -40.63 6.67 -15.92
N ALA A 126 -41.78 7.33 -15.73
CA ALA A 126 -43.07 6.78 -16.16
C ALA A 126 -43.07 6.57 -17.68
N GLY A 127 -43.00 5.30 -18.12
CA GLY A 127 -42.93 4.92 -19.54
C GLY A 127 -41.53 4.61 -20.08
N VAL A 128 -40.46 4.80 -19.29
CA VAL A 128 -39.07 4.46 -19.67
C VAL A 128 -38.46 3.53 -18.62
N THR A 129 -38.24 2.27 -19.00
CA THR A 129 -37.66 1.21 -18.14
C THR A 129 -36.14 1.15 -18.19
N CYS A 130 -35.50 2.06 -18.93
CA CYS A 130 -34.06 2.03 -19.21
C CYS A 130 -33.59 0.79 -19.96
N ASP A 131 -34.46 0.19 -20.78
CA ASP A 131 -34.04 -0.79 -21.77
C ASP A 131 -33.08 -0.13 -22.80
N PRO A 132 -31.98 -0.80 -23.21
CA PRO A 132 -31.03 -0.23 -24.19
C PRO A 132 -31.64 0.18 -25.53
N SER A 133 -32.76 -0.44 -25.96
CA SER A 133 -33.51 -0.09 -27.16
C SER A 133 -34.45 1.11 -26.96
N GLY A 134 -34.70 1.48 -25.71
CA GLY A 134 -35.56 2.59 -25.33
C GLY A 134 -34.93 3.97 -25.53
N LEU A 135 -33.65 4.07 -25.91
CA LEU A 135 -33.00 5.35 -26.20
C LEU A 135 -33.36 5.83 -27.62
N THR A 136 -34.27 6.81 -27.69
CA THR A 136 -34.73 7.46 -28.92
C THR A 136 -34.68 8.98 -28.74
N ALA A 137 -34.85 9.76 -29.81
CA ALA A 137 -34.93 11.22 -29.69
C ALA A 137 -36.02 11.69 -28.71
N ALA A 138 -37.15 10.98 -28.63
CA ALA A 138 -38.26 11.32 -27.73
C ALA A 138 -37.99 10.97 -26.25
N THR A 139 -37.08 10.03 -26.00
CA THR A 139 -36.80 9.48 -24.66
C THR A 139 -35.37 9.82 -24.17
N ALA A 140 -34.60 10.57 -24.97
CA ALA A 140 -33.21 10.93 -24.71
C ALA A 140 -33.01 11.65 -23.36
N SER A 141 -34.01 12.42 -22.92
CA SER A 141 -33.99 13.10 -21.62
C SER A 141 -33.86 12.17 -20.41
N ALA A 142 -34.17 10.88 -20.57
CA ALA A 142 -33.96 9.86 -19.54
C ALA A 142 -32.50 9.38 -19.42
N TRP A 143 -31.62 9.71 -20.38
CA TRP A 143 -30.17 9.46 -20.33
C TRP A 143 -29.43 10.82 -20.21
N PRO A 144 -29.39 11.41 -19.02
CA PRO A 144 -29.03 12.83 -18.85
C PRO A 144 -27.57 13.18 -19.19
N ASP A 145 -26.69 12.19 -19.29
CA ASP A 145 -25.26 12.36 -19.60
C ASP A 145 -24.78 11.54 -20.81
N VAL A 146 -25.72 11.05 -21.63
CA VAL A 146 -25.40 10.35 -22.88
C VAL A 146 -25.79 11.26 -24.06
N PRO A 147 -24.86 11.54 -24.99
CA PRO A 147 -25.16 12.32 -26.19
C PRO A 147 -25.96 11.46 -27.21
N ALA A 148 -27.28 11.39 -27.01
CA ALA A 148 -28.17 10.54 -27.80
C ALA A 148 -28.25 10.95 -29.28
N ASP A 149 -28.08 12.24 -29.57
CA ASP A 149 -28.03 12.82 -30.90
C ASP A 149 -26.80 12.36 -31.70
N LEU A 150 -25.71 11.99 -31.01
CA LEU A 150 -24.49 11.45 -31.58
C LEU A 150 -24.58 9.95 -31.94
N ILE A 151 -25.72 9.30 -31.67
CA ILE A 151 -25.95 7.89 -32.00
C ILE A 151 -26.55 7.79 -33.41
N CYS A 152 -25.92 7.02 -34.28
CA CYS A 152 -26.52 6.57 -35.52
C CYS A 152 -26.54 5.04 -35.58
N SER A 153 -27.74 4.46 -35.67
CA SER A 153 -27.94 3.02 -35.84
C SER A 153 -28.21 2.61 -37.30
N SER A 154 -28.45 3.58 -38.18
CA SER A 154 -28.70 3.34 -39.61
C SER A 154 -27.43 2.82 -40.29
N ALA A 155 -27.56 1.74 -41.06
CA ALA A 155 -26.49 1.23 -41.92
C ALA A 155 -26.46 1.88 -43.32
N ALA A 156 -27.46 2.73 -43.63
CA ALA A 156 -27.63 3.30 -44.97
C ALA A 156 -27.28 4.80 -45.03
N SER A 157 -27.56 5.55 -43.96
CA SER A 157 -27.36 7.01 -43.94
C SER A 157 -27.30 7.53 -42.49
N CYS A 158 -26.29 8.35 -42.19
CA CYS A 158 -26.04 9.03 -40.92
C CYS A 158 -25.70 10.52 -41.17
N PRO A 159 -26.64 11.32 -41.69
CA PRO A 159 -26.36 12.67 -42.19
C PRO A 159 -25.96 13.68 -41.10
N SER A 160 -26.45 13.48 -39.88
CA SER A 160 -26.13 14.30 -38.71
C SER A 160 -24.84 13.90 -38.01
N GLN A 161 -24.27 12.74 -38.35
CA GLN A 161 -23.08 12.17 -37.70
C GLN A 161 -22.02 11.89 -38.75
N SER A 162 -21.23 12.89 -39.12
CA SER A 162 -20.21 12.80 -40.19
C SER A 162 -18.81 12.43 -39.69
N SER A 163 -18.64 12.21 -38.38
CA SER A 163 -17.39 11.79 -37.76
C SER A 163 -17.63 10.76 -36.64
N PRO A 164 -16.62 9.93 -36.30
CA PRO A 164 -16.71 9.05 -35.14
C PRO A 164 -16.79 9.83 -33.82
N THR A 165 -17.70 9.39 -32.95
CA THR A 165 -17.89 9.89 -31.58
C THR A 165 -17.68 8.76 -30.57
N PHE A 166 -17.06 9.06 -29.41
CA PHE A 166 -16.65 8.06 -28.41
C PHE A 166 -17.27 8.35 -27.05
N PHE A 167 -18.09 7.43 -26.55
CA PHE A 167 -18.77 7.51 -25.25
C PHE A 167 -19.34 6.14 -24.88
N SER A 168 -19.63 5.94 -23.59
CA SER A 168 -20.29 4.72 -23.09
C SER A 168 -21.71 5.04 -22.62
N ARG A 169 -22.64 4.11 -22.89
CA ARG A 169 -23.99 4.14 -22.29
C ARG A 169 -24.07 3.34 -20.99
N LYS A 170 -22.97 2.72 -20.59
CA LYS A 170 -22.91 1.82 -19.44
C LYS A 170 -22.29 2.50 -18.24
N ARG A 171 -22.79 2.12 -17.07
CA ARG A 171 -22.17 2.38 -15.76
C ARG A 171 -21.93 1.06 -15.06
N LEU A 172 -20.85 0.97 -14.31
CA LEU A 172 -20.57 -0.18 -13.46
C LEU A 172 -21.60 -0.19 -12.33
N ALA A 173 -22.38 -1.27 -12.24
CA ALA A 173 -23.45 -1.45 -11.25
C ALA A 173 -23.05 -2.45 -10.16
N SER A 174 -22.26 -3.47 -10.50
CA SER A 174 -21.74 -4.42 -9.52
C SER A 174 -20.38 -5.01 -9.90
N VAL A 175 -19.64 -5.46 -8.90
CA VAL A 175 -18.45 -6.30 -9.03
C VAL A 175 -18.69 -7.55 -8.20
N THR A 176 -18.56 -8.72 -8.81
CA THR A 176 -18.77 -10.01 -8.13
C THR A 176 -17.52 -10.86 -8.27
N THR A 177 -16.90 -11.24 -7.16
CA THR A 177 -15.83 -12.26 -7.16
C THR A 177 -16.47 -13.63 -7.11
N GLN A 178 -15.89 -14.57 -7.85
CA GLN A 178 -16.37 -15.94 -7.93
C GLN A 178 -15.21 -16.93 -7.88
N VAL A 179 -15.44 -18.05 -7.22
CA VAL A 179 -14.52 -19.19 -7.22
C VAL A 179 -15.22 -20.42 -7.78
N ARG A 180 -14.46 -21.27 -8.46
CA ARG A 180 -14.98 -22.52 -9.01
C ARG A 180 -15.32 -23.48 -7.86
N SER A 181 -16.53 -24.02 -7.86
CA SER A 181 -16.99 -25.02 -6.89
C SER A 181 -17.63 -26.18 -7.67
N GLY A 182 -16.89 -27.28 -7.80
CA GLY A 182 -17.28 -28.38 -8.69
C GLY A 182 -17.45 -27.92 -10.14
N SER A 183 -18.66 -28.07 -10.69
CA SER A 183 -18.99 -27.69 -12.07
C SER A 183 -19.64 -26.32 -12.22
N SER A 184 -19.80 -25.53 -11.15
CA SER A 184 -20.34 -24.16 -11.17
C SER A 184 -19.35 -23.13 -10.60
N TYR A 185 -19.67 -21.84 -10.77
CA TYR A 185 -19.01 -20.75 -10.06
C TYR A 185 -19.89 -20.36 -8.88
N GLN A 186 -19.28 -20.19 -7.71
CA GLN A 186 -19.90 -19.69 -6.50
C GLN A 186 -19.51 -18.23 -6.28
N ASP A 187 -20.49 -17.38 -6.01
CA ASP A 187 -20.26 -15.99 -5.60
C ASP A 187 -19.56 -15.94 -4.23
N VAL A 188 -18.53 -15.10 -4.13
CA VAL A 188 -17.77 -14.89 -2.89
C VAL A 188 -18.11 -13.53 -2.30
N ASP A 189 -17.76 -12.44 -2.98
CA ASP A 189 -18.10 -11.08 -2.59
C ASP A 189 -18.85 -10.37 -3.72
N VAL A 190 -19.81 -9.53 -3.34
CA VAL A 190 -20.58 -8.69 -4.24
C VAL A 190 -20.54 -7.25 -3.74
N TRP A 191 -19.96 -6.37 -4.54
CA TRP A 191 -20.06 -4.92 -4.36
C TRP A 191 -21.11 -4.36 -5.31
N THR A 192 -22.02 -3.52 -4.78
CA THR A 192 -23.07 -2.86 -5.56
C THR A 192 -22.86 -1.36 -5.54
N LEU A 193 -22.78 -0.73 -6.71
CA LEU A 193 -22.60 0.71 -6.86
C LEU A 193 -23.96 1.36 -7.13
N LYS A 194 -24.46 2.12 -6.16
CA LYS A 194 -25.69 2.91 -6.27
C LYS A 194 -25.31 4.29 -6.78
N GLN A 195 -25.87 4.69 -7.91
CA GLN A 195 -25.53 5.96 -8.56
C GLN A 195 -26.81 6.72 -8.93
N THR A 196 -26.71 8.04 -8.92
CA THR A 196 -27.79 8.97 -9.21
C THR A 196 -27.32 10.06 -10.18
N TYR A 197 -28.25 10.90 -10.64
CA TYR A 197 -27.98 12.04 -11.53
C TYR A 197 -28.57 13.30 -10.90
N PRO A 198 -27.92 13.87 -9.89
CA PRO A 198 -28.43 15.06 -9.22
C PRO A 198 -28.39 16.26 -10.19
N ASP A 199 -29.40 17.13 -10.05
CA ASP A 199 -29.49 18.38 -10.81
C ASP A 199 -28.37 19.34 -10.37
N PRO A 200 -27.55 19.90 -11.29
CA PRO A 200 -26.51 20.88 -10.94
C PRO A 200 -27.04 22.28 -10.59
N GLY A 201 -28.34 22.55 -10.80
CA GLY A 201 -28.99 23.80 -10.41
C GLY A 201 -28.68 25.01 -11.28
N ASP A 202 -27.95 24.83 -12.39
CA ASP A 202 -27.49 25.89 -13.28
C ASP A 202 -27.81 25.61 -14.76
N SER A 203 -28.77 24.73 -15.01
CA SER A 203 -29.18 24.24 -16.34
C SER A 203 -28.15 23.41 -17.12
N THR A 204 -26.96 23.12 -16.57
CA THR A 204 -26.01 22.21 -17.21
C THR A 204 -26.44 20.74 -17.10
N ALA A 205 -25.83 19.88 -17.93
CA ALA A 205 -26.13 18.45 -17.94
C ALA A 205 -25.78 17.76 -16.62
N LYS A 206 -26.70 16.94 -16.11
CA LYS A 206 -26.54 16.19 -14.86
C LYS A 206 -25.40 15.19 -15.00
N ALA A 207 -24.51 15.12 -14.01
CA ALA A 207 -23.41 14.16 -14.01
C ALA A 207 -23.78 12.88 -13.26
N LEU A 208 -23.20 11.75 -13.64
CA LEU A 208 -23.27 10.53 -12.84
C LEU A 208 -22.60 10.76 -11.47
N TRP A 209 -23.36 10.55 -10.40
CA TRP A 209 -22.91 10.64 -9.01
C TRP A 209 -22.93 9.26 -8.36
N LEU A 210 -21.84 8.87 -7.70
CA LEU A 210 -21.82 7.68 -6.86
C LEU A 210 -22.49 8.04 -5.52
N ASP A 211 -23.65 7.47 -5.25
CA ASP A 211 -24.44 7.73 -4.04
C ASP A 211 -24.04 6.80 -2.89
N ALA A 212 -23.82 5.53 -3.20
CA ALA A 212 -23.41 4.56 -2.19
C ALA A 212 -22.72 3.32 -2.78
N ILE A 213 -21.93 2.63 -1.95
CA ILE A 213 -21.39 1.30 -2.22
C ILE A 213 -21.94 0.35 -1.15
N GLY A 214 -22.62 -0.71 -1.57
CA GLY A 214 -23.01 -1.82 -0.69
C GLY A 214 -22.06 -3.01 -0.86
N HIS A 215 -21.76 -3.72 0.23
CA HIS A 215 -20.94 -4.94 0.23
C HIS A 215 -21.71 -6.12 0.83
N LYS A 216 -21.67 -7.26 0.13
CA LYS A 216 -22.29 -8.50 0.54
C LYS A 216 -21.33 -9.66 0.34
N GLY A 217 -21.04 -10.39 1.41
CA GLY A 217 -20.42 -11.71 1.36
C GLY A 217 -21.47 -12.76 1.04
N ALA A 218 -21.25 -13.57 0.00
CA ALA A 218 -22.26 -14.45 -0.61
C ALA A 218 -22.04 -15.95 -0.33
N VAL A 219 -20.91 -16.34 0.25
CA VAL A 219 -20.60 -17.74 0.55
C VAL A 219 -21.49 -18.26 1.69
N GLY A 220 -22.10 -19.44 1.50
CA GLY A 220 -22.96 -20.04 2.53
C GLY A 220 -24.14 -19.12 2.88
N SER A 221 -24.25 -18.73 4.16
CA SER A 221 -25.25 -17.74 4.59
C SER A 221 -24.73 -16.33 4.29
N ALA A 222 -25.41 -15.66 3.37
CA ALA A 222 -25.00 -14.32 2.95
C ALA A 222 -25.04 -13.30 4.10
N VAL A 223 -24.01 -12.45 4.17
CA VAL A 223 -23.90 -11.36 5.14
C VAL A 223 -23.79 -10.06 4.35
N SER A 224 -24.68 -9.11 4.63
CA SER A 224 -24.66 -7.77 4.02
C SER A 224 -24.20 -6.76 5.05
N LEU A 225 -23.27 -5.89 4.65
CA LEU A 225 -22.84 -4.75 5.45
C LEU A 225 -23.73 -3.54 5.14
N PRO A 226 -23.83 -2.56 6.06
CA PRO A 226 -24.42 -1.26 5.75
C PRO A 226 -23.70 -0.61 4.55
N ASP A 227 -24.40 0.27 3.83
CA ASP A 227 -23.78 0.96 2.71
C ASP A 227 -22.75 2.00 3.19
N VAL A 228 -21.63 2.14 2.46
CA VAL A 228 -20.84 3.36 2.46
C VAL A 228 -21.57 4.40 1.62
N ARG A 229 -21.88 5.57 2.18
CA ARG A 229 -22.69 6.62 1.51
C ARG A 229 -21.87 7.86 1.22
N PHE A 230 -22.09 8.46 0.05
CA PHE A 230 -21.37 9.66 -0.40
C PHE A 230 -22.31 10.87 -0.43
N TYR A 231 -21.82 11.97 0.11
CA TYR A 231 -22.49 13.27 0.10
C TYR A 231 -21.66 14.24 -0.74
N GLY A 232 -22.35 15.15 -1.43
CA GLY A 232 -21.68 16.14 -2.24
C GLY A 232 -22.22 17.54 -2.08
N VAL A 233 -21.38 18.50 -2.47
CA VAL A 233 -21.69 19.93 -2.54
C VAL A 233 -21.48 20.40 -3.97
N GLN A 234 -22.38 21.24 -4.48
CA GLN A 234 -22.23 21.86 -5.79
C GLN A 234 -21.24 23.02 -5.71
N MET A 235 -20.29 23.07 -6.64
CA MET A 235 -19.39 24.22 -6.79
C MET A 235 -19.19 24.52 -8.28
N ALA A 236 -19.16 25.80 -8.63
CA ALA A 236 -18.99 26.27 -10.01
C ALA A 236 -17.62 25.88 -10.57
N ASN A 237 -17.57 25.32 -11.77
CA ASN A 237 -16.29 25.06 -12.43
C ASN A 237 -15.80 26.26 -13.22
N ARG A 238 -16.70 27.09 -13.77
CA ARG A 238 -16.37 28.25 -14.59
C ARG A 238 -16.38 29.53 -13.74
N VAL A 239 -15.47 30.45 -14.03
CA VAL A 239 -15.50 31.81 -13.48
C VAL A 239 -16.61 32.57 -14.20
N ASP A 240 -17.78 32.59 -13.59
CA ASP A 240 -19.03 33.09 -14.17
C ASP A 240 -19.20 34.62 -14.03
N ALA A 241 -19.78 35.26 -15.04
CA ALA A 241 -20.23 36.64 -15.02
C ALA A 241 -21.69 36.77 -15.49
N LEU A 242 -22.50 37.55 -14.78
CA LEU A 242 -23.89 37.77 -15.18
C LEU A 242 -23.98 38.37 -16.60
N GLY A 243 -24.72 37.68 -17.48
CA GLY A 243 -24.95 38.10 -18.87
C GLY A 243 -23.84 37.72 -19.85
N ASP A 244 -22.91 36.85 -19.44
CA ASP A 244 -21.86 36.33 -20.31
C ASP A 244 -22.29 35.07 -21.10
N PHE A 245 -21.30 34.33 -21.62
CA PHE A 245 -21.46 33.30 -22.63
C PHE A 245 -21.98 31.93 -22.14
N GLY A 246 -22.20 31.72 -20.82
CA GLY A 246 -22.69 30.43 -20.34
C GLY A 246 -22.94 30.34 -18.83
N PRO A 247 -23.44 29.20 -18.32
CA PRO A 247 -23.67 28.99 -16.90
C PRO A 247 -22.37 28.74 -16.11
N PRO A 248 -22.40 28.80 -14.76
CA PRO A 248 -21.24 28.51 -13.89
C PRO A 248 -20.68 27.08 -13.97
N MET A 249 -21.38 26.14 -14.59
CA MET A 249 -20.99 24.73 -14.74
C MET A 249 -20.78 24.03 -13.39
N ASN A 250 -21.78 24.10 -12.52
CA ASN A 250 -21.79 23.47 -11.21
C ASN A 250 -21.58 21.96 -11.32
N ARG A 251 -20.63 21.44 -10.55
CA ARG A 251 -20.40 20.00 -10.39
C ARG A 251 -20.39 19.63 -8.91
N TYR A 252 -20.91 18.44 -8.61
CA TYR A 252 -20.84 17.85 -7.28
C TYR A 252 -19.41 17.45 -6.96
N ARG A 253 -18.94 17.85 -5.77
CA ARG A 253 -17.68 17.42 -5.15
C ARG A 253 -18.01 16.72 -3.84
N ILE A 254 -17.27 15.65 -3.50
CA ILE A 254 -17.50 14.90 -2.27
C ILE A 254 -17.30 15.83 -1.07
N SER A 255 -18.35 16.05 -0.28
CA SER A 255 -18.34 16.87 0.93
C SER A 255 -18.33 16.02 2.20
N ALA A 256 -18.81 14.78 2.12
CA ALA A 256 -18.63 13.79 3.18
C ALA A 256 -18.84 12.37 2.65
N LEU A 257 -18.43 11.38 3.43
CA LEU A 257 -18.94 10.03 3.34
C LEU A 257 -19.27 9.49 4.73
N ASP A 258 -20.30 8.67 4.81
CA ASP A 258 -20.62 7.86 5.99
C ASP A 258 -20.16 6.42 5.71
N THR A 259 -19.39 5.85 6.63
CA THR A 259 -18.83 4.49 6.53
C THR A 259 -19.84 3.44 6.96
N GLU A 260 -19.63 2.18 6.55
CA GLU A 260 -20.46 1.05 6.98
C GLU A 260 -20.40 0.76 8.49
N THR A 261 -19.36 1.26 9.16
CA THR A 261 -19.11 1.20 10.60
C THR A 261 -19.63 2.43 11.34
N GLY A 262 -20.22 3.39 10.64
CA GLY A 262 -20.90 4.52 11.24
C GLY A 262 -20.04 5.74 11.54
N ALA A 263 -18.76 5.79 11.16
CA ALA A 263 -18.01 7.05 11.13
C ALA A 263 -18.43 7.94 9.96
N ARG A 264 -18.30 9.27 10.14
CA ARG A 264 -18.46 10.27 9.09
C ARG A 264 -17.14 10.95 8.79
N VAL A 265 -16.72 10.90 7.54
CA VAL A 265 -15.53 11.61 7.02
C VAL A 265 -16.00 12.80 6.21
N SER A 266 -15.75 14.02 6.69
CA SER A 266 -16.16 15.26 6.03
C SER A 266 -14.97 15.89 5.31
N VAL A 267 -15.20 16.44 4.12
CA VAL A 267 -14.18 17.07 3.26
C VAL A 267 -14.55 18.54 3.04
N ASN A 268 -13.65 19.44 3.42
CA ASN A 268 -13.80 20.87 3.21
C ASN A 268 -12.87 21.33 2.09
N TYR A 269 -13.33 22.26 1.27
CA TYR A 269 -12.57 22.82 0.15
C TYR A 269 -12.26 24.30 0.36
N THR A 270 -11.29 24.82 -0.38
CA THR A 270 -11.05 26.26 -0.52
C THR A 270 -12.28 26.95 -1.12
N PRO A 271 -12.54 28.23 -0.79
CA PRO A 271 -13.51 29.03 -1.53
C PRO A 271 -13.02 29.32 -2.97
N GLN A 272 -13.90 29.93 -3.78
CA GLN A 272 -13.52 30.51 -5.08
C GLN A 272 -12.42 31.56 -4.90
N ASP A 273 -11.43 31.52 -5.79
CA ASP A 273 -10.28 32.44 -5.75
C ASP A 273 -10.42 33.59 -6.76
N CYS A 274 -10.83 33.24 -7.99
CA CYS A 274 -10.98 34.17 -9.09
C CYS A 274 -12.41 34.65 -9.24
N SER A 275 -12.58 35.83 -9.80
CA SER A 275 -13.82 36.39 -10.31
C SER A 275 -13.53 37.01 -11.69
N PRO A 276 -14.55 37.43 -12.45
CA PRO A 276 -14.34 38.13 -13.72
C PRO A 276 -13.46 39.39 -13.62
N THR A 277 -13.32 39.98 -12.42
CA THR A 277 -12.49 41.16 -12.17
C THR A 277 -11.17 40.86 -11.45
N SER A 278 -10.91 39.61 -11.08
CA SER A 278 -9.69 39.19 -10.37
C SER A 278 -8.92 38.06 -11.07
N LEU A 279 -9.09 37.95 -12.39
CA LEU A 279 -8.33 37.03 -13.23
C LEU A 279 -6.82 37.34 -13.20
N PRO A 280 -5.96 36.35 -13.46
CA PRO A 280 -4.53 36.56 -13.63
C PRO A 280 -4.23 37.60 -14.72
N ALA A 281 -3.23 38.44 -14.49
CA ALA A 281 -2.82 39.45 -15.48
C ALA A 281 -2.26 38.84 -16.77
N ALA A 282 -1.61 37.69 -16.67
CA ALA A 282 -1.16 36.88 -17.80
C ALA A 282 -1.29 35.38 -17.47
N PRO A 283 -1.68 34.52 -18.44
CA PRO A 283 -1.77 33.08 -18.26
C PRO A 283 -0.50 32.38 -17.79
N ASP A 284 0.67 32.77 -18.33
CA ASP A 284 1.98 32.19 -18.03
C ASP A 284 2.55 32.67 -16.69
N ALA A 285 2.05 33.78 -16.14
CA ALA A 285 2.40 34.30 -14.81
C ALA A 285 1.28 34.06 -13.77
N ASN A 286 0.44 33.05 -14.00
CA ASN A 286 -0.74 32.80 -13.18
C ASN A 286 -0.41 32.26 -11.79
N THR A 287 -0.73 33.07 -10.76
CA THR A 287 -0.58 32.74 -9.33
C THR A 287 -1.93 32.51 -8.64
N ARG A 288 -3.01 32.32 -9.40
CA ARG A 288 -4.37 32.14 -8.86
C ARG A 288 -4.85 30.70 -9.01
N ARG A 289 -5.87 30.31 -8.24
CA ARG A 289 -6.55 29.00 -8.36
C ARG A 289 -7.65 29.03 -9.44
N CYS A 290 -7.32 29.56 -10.60
CA CYS A 290 -8.11 29.40 -11.81
C CYS A 290 -7.20 29.31 -13.02
N PHE A 291 -7.66 28.74 -14.12
CA PHE A 291 -6.85 28.52 -15.31
C PHE A 291 -7.65 28.81 -16.59
N PRO A 292 -7.01 29.37 -17.63
CA PRO A 292 -7.68 29.60 -18.89
C PRO A 292 -7.95 28.28 -19.60
N VAL A 293 -9.06 28.21 -20.31
CA VAL A 293 -9.40 27.12 -21.23
C VAL A 293 -9.99 27.76 -22.47
N ARG A 294 -9.51 27.35 -23.65
CA ARG A 294 -10.12 27.72 -24.92
C ARG A 294 -11.22 26.71 -25.24
N TRP A 295 -12.45 27.17 -25.36
CA TRP A 295 -13.60 26.32 -25.62
C TRP A 295 -14.66 27.02 -26.47
N GLN A 296 -15.63 26.26 -26.96
CA GLN A 296 -16.75 26.77 -27.74
C GLN A 296 -18.06 26.57 -26.98
N PRO A 297 -18.63 27.64 -26.40
CA PRO A 297 -19.95 27.58 -25.79
C PRO A 297 -21.02 27.23 -26.84
N GLU A 298 -22.05 26.53 -26.39
CA GLU A 298 -23.15 26.12 -27.26
C GLU A 298 -23.83 27.35 -27.88
N GLY A 299 -24.02 27.32 -29.21
CA GLY A 299 -24.65 28.42 -29.95
C GLY A 299 -23.74 29.62 -30.26
N LEU A 300 -22.47 29.60 -29.87
CA LEU A 300 -21.50 30.66 -30.19
C LEU A 300 -20.45 30.23 -31.21
N VAL A 301 -20.15 31.16 -32.12
CA VAL A 301 -18.99 31.13 -33.03
C VAL A 301 -18.43 32.56 -33.04
N PRO A 302 -17.12 32.78 -32.75
CA PRO A 302 -16.02 31.81 -32.62
C PRO A 302 -15.78 31.27 -31.19
N GLN A 303 -14.83 30.34 -31.04
CA GLN A 303 -14.28 29.90 -29.75
C GLN A 303 -13.84 31.09 -28.87
N VAL A 304 -14.01 30.94 -27.56
CA VAL A 304 -13.63 31.93 -26.55
C VAL A 304 -12.60 31.33 -25.58
N THR A 305 -11.87 32.19 -24.88
CA THR A 305 -10.99 31.80 -23.77
C THR A 305 -11.60 32.28 -22.47
N GLU A 306 -11.84 31.37 -21.55
CA GLU A 306 -12.45 31.66 -20.25
C GLU A 306 -11.71 30.94 -19.13
N TYR A 307 -11.94 31.36 -17.88
CA TYR A 307 -11.24 30.79 -16.74
C TYR A 307 -12.12 29.80 -15.98
N PHE A 308 -11.48 28.74 -15.48
CA PHE A 308 -12.11 27.69 -14.68
C PHE A 308 -11.46 27.61 -13.31
N HIS A 309 -12.24 27.32 -12.27
CA HIS A 309 -11.79 27.25 -10.88
C HIS A 309 -11.05 25.94 -10.57
N LYS A 310 -10.00 26.06 -9.74
CA LYS A 310 -9.37 24.94 -9.03
C LYS A 310 -9.70 25.02 -7.54
N TYR A 311 -10.39 24.02 -7.02
CA TYR A 311 -10.62 23.89 -5.58
C TYR A 311 -9.67 22.87 -4.99
N LEU A 312 -9.17 23.17 -3.80
CA LEU A 312 -8.25 22.30 -3.06
C LEU A 312 -8.92 21.88 -1.76
N VAL A 313 -8.58 20.70 -1.25
CA VAL A 313 -9.05 20.26 0.07
C VAL A 313 -8.34 21.08 1.14
N THR A 314 -9.08 21.73 2.04
CA THR A 314 -8.52 22.50 3.17
C THR A 314 -8.49 21.68 4.44
N SER A 315 -9.45 20.77 4.63
CA SER A 315 -9.42 19.80 5.72
C SER A 315 -10.26 18.57 5.47
N ILE A 316 -9.88 17.48 6.14
CA ILE A 316 -10.64 16.26 6.30
C ILE A 316 -10.91 16.11 7.80
N VAL A 317 -12.18 15.86 8.16
CA VAL A 317 -12.62 15.64 9.55
C VAL A 317 -13.27 14.27 9.65
N GLU A 318 -12.61 13.37 10.38
CA GLU A 318 -13.04 12.00 10.61
C GLU A 318 -13.71 11.91 11.99
N ASN A 319 -15.04 11.94 12.00
CA ASN A 319 -15.83 11.78 13.21
C ASN A 319 -16.17 10.30 13.39
N ALA A 320 -15.70 9.72 14.49
CA ALA A 320 -15.97 8.34 14.84
C ALA A 320 -17.41 8.07 15.30
N ASN A 321 -18.24 9.12 15.42
CA ASN A 321 -19.59 9.08 15.97
C ASN A 321 -19.65 8.36 17.34
N ASP A 322 -18.62 8.63 18.15
CA ASP A 322 -18.47 8.21 19.53
C ASP A 322 -18.29 9.46 20.39
N ASP A 323 -18.92 9.50 21.56
CA ASP A 323 -18.94 10.72 22.40
C ASP A 323 -17.69 10.89 23.26
N ALA A 324 -16.84 9.86 23.34
CA ALA A 324 -15.62 9.86 24.13
C ALA A 324 -14.35 9.93 23.27
N SER A 325 -14.50 9.97 21.95
CA SER A 325 -13.40 10.16 21.01
C SER A 325 -13.58 11.47 20.26
N LEU A 326 -12.56 12.32 20.28
CA LEU A 326 -12.60 13.53 19.48
C LEU A 326 -12.51 13.18 17.98
N PRO A 327 -13.17 13.95 17.10
CA PRO A 327 -12.95 13.84 15.67
C PRO A 327 -11.48 14.09 15.33
N VAL A 328 -10.92 13.26 14.46
CA VAL A 328 -9.58 13.49 13.91
C VAL A 328 -9.70 14.54 12.82
N GLN A 329 -8.88 15.58 12.90
CA GLN A 329 -8.86 16.63 11.88
C GLN A 329 -7.49 16.73 11.24
N THR A 330 -7.44 16.58 9.93
CA THR A 330 -6.25 16.81 9.11
C THR A 330 -6.52 17.99 8.19
N SER A 331 -5.70 19.03 8.29
CA SER A 331 -5.80 20.28 7.54
C SER A 331 -4.60 20.45 6.63
N TYR A 332 -4.82 21.06 5.47
CA TYR A 332 -3.78 21.30 4.46
C TYR A 332 -3.58 22.80 4.28
N SER A 333 -2.34 23.26 4.45
CA SER A 333 -1.93 24.62 4.09
C SER A 333 -1.05 24.56 2.85
N TYR A 334 -1.48 25.20 1.77
CA TYR A 334 -0.75 25.25 0.52
C TYR A 334 0.16 26.48 0.53
N VAL A 335 1.48 26.28 0.59
CA VAL A 335 2.46 27.33 0.84
C VAL A 335 3.00 27.89 -0.48
N GLY A 336 2.96 29.23 -0.59
CA GLY A 336 3.32 29.95 -1.81
C GLY A 336 2.20 29.97 -2.85
N ASP A 337 2.53 30.35 -4.08
CA ASP A 337 1.56 30.45 -5.17
C ASP A 337 1.41 29.11 -5.93
N PRO A 338 0.20 28.79 -6.43
CA PRO A 338 0.01 27.69 -7.36
C PRO A 338 0.80 27.94 -8.66
N ALA A 339 1.18 26.86 -9.34
CA ALA A 339 1.79 26.93 -10.66
C ALA A 339 0.92 26.25 -11.73
N TRP A 340 1.02 26.79 -12.94
CA TRP A 340 0.32 26.31 -14.14
C TRP A 340 1.30 26.23 -15.30
N HIS A 341 1.36 25.08 -15.96
CA HIS A 341 2.21 24.82 -17.11
C HIS A 341 1.39 24.88 -18.40
N PHE A 342 2.06 25.21 -19.50
CA PHE A 342 1.45 25.12 -20.82
C PHE A 342 1.06 23.68 -21.15
N ASP A 343 -0.13 23.49 -21.70
CA ASP A 343 -0.60 22.16 -22.10
C ASP A 343 0.16 21.68 -23.35
N ASP A 344 0.97 20.64 -23.20
CA ASP A 344 1.78 20.06 -24.28
C ASP A 344 1.12 18.84 -24.95
N ASN A 345 -0.17 18.59 -24.69
CA ASN A 345 -0.87 17.43 -25.22
C ASN A 345 -0.85 17.40 -26.76
N PRO A 346 -0.17 16.42 -27.39
CA PRO A 346 -0.02 16.36 -28.84
C PRO A 346 -1.35 16.13 -29.58
N LEU A 347 -2.39 15.66 -28.88
CA LEU A 347 -3.72 15.42 -29.45
C LEU A 347 -4.57 16.68 -29.55
N MET A 348 -4.18 17.78 -28.87
CA MET A 348 -4.85 19.07 -28.98
C MET A 348 -4.17 19.95 -30.02
N SER A 349 -4.93 20.75 -30.77
CA SER A 349 -4.33 21.70 -31.71
C SER A 349 -3.49 22.74 -30.96
N ALA A 350 -2.36 23.15 -31.54
CA ALA A 350 -1.46 24.12 -30.90
C ALA A 350 -2.17 25.46 -30.56
N SER A 351 -3.18 25.84 -31.35
CA SER A 351 -4.00 27.04 -31.10
C SER A 351 -4.97 26.92 -29.94
N GLU A 352 -5.26 25.70 -29.45
CA GLU A 352 -6.21 25.45 -28.36
C GLU A 352 -5.54 25.20 -27.02
N ARG A 353 -4.22 25.00 -27.01
CA ARG A 353 -3.42 24.80 -25.79
C ARG A 353 -3.26 26.12 -25.02
N THR A 354 -3.31 26.03 -23.70
CA THR A 354 -3.18 27.16 -22.79
C THR A 354 -2.42 26.73 -21.53
N TRP A 355 -2.14 27.65 -20.59
CA TRP A 355 -1.57 27.30 -19.28
C TRP A 355 -2.62 26.70 -18.33
N SER A 356 -3.17 25.55 -18.74
CA SER A 356 -4.25 24.82 -18.07
C SER A 356 -3.78 23.63 -17.25
N ASP A 357 -2.51 23.25 -17.33
CA ASP A 357 -1.99 22.10 -16.61
C ASP A 357 -1.52 22.48 -15.20
N PHE A 358 -2.17 21.92 -14.17
CA PHE A 358 -1.94 22.32 -12.78
C PHE A 358 -0.69 21.65 -12.19
N ARG A 359 0.30 22.46 -11.81
CA ARG A 359 1.58 22.00 -11.24
C ARG A 359 1.69 22.11 -9.73
N GLY A 360 0.56 22.31 -9.04
CA GLY A 360 0.53 22.28 -7.59
C GLY A 360 1.23 23.47 -6.93
N TYR A 361 1.65 23.25 -5.69
CA TYR A 361 2.32 24.23 -4.83
C TYR A 361 3.74 23.78 -4.53
N ALA A 362 4.63 24.74 -4.28
CA ALA A 362 6.02 24.43 -3.97
C ALA A 362 6.17 23.69 -2.63
N ALA A 363 5.24 23.91 -1.69
CA ALA A 363 5.15 23.15 -0.45
C ALA A 363 3.71 23.03 0.06
N VAL A 364 3.46 21.98 0.84
CA VAL A 364 2.20 21.74 1.55
C VAL A 364 2.49 21.39 3.00
N ASP A 365 1.85 22.09 3.93
CA ASP A 365 1.83 21.69 5.34
C ASP A 365 0.62 20.80 5.59
N VAL A 366 0.87 19.61 6.13
CA VAL A 366 -0.16 18.70 6.65
C VAL A 366 -0.21 18.89 8.16
N ILE A 367 -1.33 19.38 8.66
CA ILE A 367 -1.55 19.70 10.08
C ILE A 367 -2.60 18.76 10.65
N THR A 368 -2.24 17.97 11.66
CA THR A 368 -3.18 17.05 12.32
C THR A 368 -3.49 17.54 13.74
N GLY A 369 -4.78 17.53 14.09
CA GLY A 369 -5.32 18.04 15.36
C GLY A 369 -6.32 19.19 15.16
N ALA A 370 -7.36 19.22 15.99
CA ALA A 370 -8.38 20.26 15.95
C ALA A 370 -7.76 21.64 16.20
N PRO A 371 -8.25 22.73 15.58
CA PRO A 371 -7.71 24.09 15.78
C PRO A 371 -7.71 24.57 17.23
N THR A 372 -8.56 24.01 18.08
CA THR A 372 -8.67 24.29 19.52
C THR A 372 -7.74 23.43 20.39
N ALA A 373 -7.06 22.44 19.81
CA ALA A 373 -6.13 21.58 20.54
C ALA A 373 -4.88 22.38 20.96
N ALA A 374 -4.41 22.14 22.19
CA ALA A 374 -3.22 22.80 22.72
C ALA A 374 -1.96 22.49 21.91
N GLN A 375 -1.86 21.26 21.41
CA GLN A 375 -0.76 20.78 20.58
C GLN A 375 -1.33 20.17 19.29
N ARG A 376 -0.70 20.46 18.16
CA ARG A 376 -1.04 19.91 16.84
C ARG A 376 0.22 19.44 16.15
N SER A 377 0.12 18.40 15.33
CA SER A 377 1.23 17.89 14.54
C SER A 377 1.30 18.56 13.18
N ILE A 378 2.50 18.80 12.68
CA ILE A 378 2.72 19.41 11.38
C ILE A 378 3.93 18.80 10.67
N THR A 379 3.72 18.43 9.42
CA THR A 379 4.76 18.05 8.47
C THR A 379 4.67 18.96 7.26
N ARG A 380 5.81 19.49 6.79
CA ARG A 380 5.91 20.23 5.53
C ARG A 380 6.56 19.35 4.48
N THR A 381 5.93 19.23 3.32
CA THR A 381 6.53 18.56 2.16
C THR A 381 6.74 19.58 1.03
N ARG A 382 7.95 19.66 0.49
CA ARG A 382 8.32 20.47 -0.69
C ARG A 382 8.42 19.59 -1.93
N TYR A 383 8.02 20.13 -3.07
CA TYR A 383 7.93 19.40 -4.33
C TYR A 383 8.64 20.11 -5.47
N PHE A 384 9.14 19.31 -6.41
CA PHE A 384 9.33 19.75 -7.79
C PHE A 384 7.97 19.86 -8.48
N ARG A 385 7.81 20.87 -9.33
CA ARG A 385 6.56 21.21 -10.03
C ARG A 385 6.68 21.03 -11.54
N GLY A 386 7.89 20.88 -12.06
CA GLY A 386 8.14 20.71 -13.48
C GLY A 386 8.03 22.01 -14.29
N MET A 387 8.41 23.16 -13.71
CA MET A 387 8.27 24.47 -14.36
C MET A 387 9.46 24.90 -15.22
N HIS A 388 10.57 24.15 -15.22
CA HIS A 388 11.73 24.46 -16.05
C HIS A 388 11.48 24.02 -17.49
N GLY A 389 11.69 24.92 -18.45
CA GLY A 389 11.40 24.68 -19.86
C GLY A 389 9.98 25.09 -20.27
N ASP A 390 9.10 25.44 -19.32
CA ASP A 390 7.72 25.88 -19.59
C ASP A 390 7.67 27.07 -20.56
N HIS A 391 6.66 27.11 -21.42
CA HIS A 391 6.48 28.17 -22.41
C HIS A 391 6.20 29.52 -21.74
N LEU A 392 6.77 30.60 -22.29
CA LEU A 392 6.45 31.99 -21.92
C LEU A 392 5.64 32.68 -23.00
N ALA A 393 4.66 33.51 -22.62
CA ALA A 393 3.80 34.23 -23.56
C ALA A 393 4.57 35.22 -24.45
N SER A 394 5.69 35.75 -23.96
CA SER A 394 6.62 36.59 -24.71
C SER A 394 7.48 35.84 -25.74
N GLY A 395 7.39 34.51 -25.79
CA GLY A 395 8.33 33.64 -26.46
C GLY A 395 9.51 33.23 -25.55
N GLY A 396 10.10 32.07 -25.85
CA GLY A 396 11.14 31.43 -25.04
C GLY A 396 10.59 30.48 -23.98
N THR A 397 11.46 30.05 -23.07
CA THR A 397 11.14 29.08 -22.01
C THR A 397 11.55 29.58 -20.62
N ARG A 398 10.86 29.10 -19.59
CA ARG A 398 11.10 29.46 -18.19
C ARG A 398 12.33 28.76 -17.65
N VAL A 399 13.14 29.48 -16.87
CA VAL A 399 14.20 28.90 -16.04
C VAL A 399 13.70 28.83 -14.60
N ALA A 400 13.37 27.61 -14.15
CA ALA A 400 13.02 27.32 -12.77
C ALA A 400 14.04 26.36 -12.15
N LEU A 401 14.57 26.71 -10.98
CA LEU A 401 15.53 25.90 -10.23
C LEU A 401 15.04 25.71 -8.80
N ILE A 402 15.20 24.52 -8.24
CA ILE A 402 14.94 24.20 -6.83
C ILE A 402 16.25 23.73 -6.23
N ASP A 403 16.80 24.51 -5.29
CA ASP A 403 18.09 24.26 -4.65
C ASP A 403 19.24 24.00 -5.67
N GLY A 404 19.19 24.71 -6.81
CA GLY A 404 20.18 24.59 -7.91
C GLY A 404 19.90 23.48 -8.93
N ILE A 405 18.85 22.67 -8.74
CA ILE A 405 18.44 21.60 -9.67
C ILE A 405 17.34 22.13 -10.59
N ALA A 406 17.43 21.86 -11.89
CA ALA A 406 16.38 22.23 -12.82
C ALA A 406 15.06 21.54 -12.46
N ASP A 407 13.99 22.33 -12.36
CA ASP A 407 12.64 21.85 -12.08
C ASP A 407 12.00 21.24 -13.33
N GLU A 408 12.60 20.19 -13.89
CA GLU A 408 12.18 19.60 -15.15
C GLU A 408 10.79 18.97 -15.07
N ASP A 409 10.04 19.02 -16.17
CA ASP A 409 8.68 18.45 -16.30
C ASP A 409 8.56 17.03 -15.73
N ARG A 410 9.53 16.17 -16.02
CA ARG A 410 9.57 14.77 -15.55
C ARG A 410 9.70 14.60 -14.04
N LEU A 411 10.06 15.67 -13.32
CA LEU A 411 10.19 15.70 -11.86
C LEU A 411 8.92 16.24 -11.19
N ASN A 412 7.87 16.59 -11.93
CA ASN A 412 6.61 17.06 -11.35
C ASN A 412 6.07 16.06 -10.30
N GLY A 413 5.85 16.55 -9.09
CA GLY A 413 5.38 15.75 -7.95
C GLY A 413 6.49 15.00 -7.19
N PHE A 414 7.75 15.09 -7.61
CA PHE A 414 8.89 14.54 -6.86
C PHE A 414 9.04 15.29 -5.53
N VAL A 415 9.04 14.55 -4.42
CA VAL A 415 9.26 15.12 -3.08
C VAL A 415 10.72 15.53 -2.95
N ARG A 416 10.97 16.84 -2.85
CA ARG A 416 12.30 17.40 -2.63
C ARG A 416 12.70 17.28 -1.16
N GLU A 417 11.78 17.59 -0.26
CA GLU A 417 12.07 17.68 1.16
C GLU A 417 10.83 17.40 2.00
N GLU A 418 10.96 16.66 3.10
CA GLU A 418 9.92 16.48 4.11
C GLU A 418 10.46 16.89 5.48
N ILE A 419 9.72 17.74 6.21
CA ILE A 419 10.17 18.36 7.46
C ILE A 419 9.11 18.14 8.54
N THR A 420 9.52 17.61 9.70
CA THR A 420 8.67 17.51 10.89
C THR A 420 9.02 18.60 11.89
N TYR A 421 8.01 19.31 12.40
CA TYR A 421 8.18 20.32 13.44
C TYR A 421 7.60 19.85 14.76
N ASP A 422 8.06 20.45 15.86
CA ASP A 422 7.47 20.29 17.19
C ASP A 422 6.20 21.15 17.33
N GLY A 423 5.26 20.90 16.41
CA GLY A 423 3.96 21.55 16.32
C GLY A 423 3.94 22.83 15.50
N VAL A 424 2.73 23.37 15.30
CA VAL A 424 2.49 24.52 14.43
C VAL A 424 3.20 25.76 14.97
N GLY A 425 4.17 26.28 14.22
CA GLY A 425 5.03 27.39 14.65
C GLY A 425 6.15 27.00 15.62
N GLY A 426 6.30 25.71 15.92
CA GLY A 426 7.39 25.16 16.71
C GLY A 426 8.68 24.99 15.90
N PRO A 427 9.81 24.67 16.58
CA PRO A 427 11.08 24.40 15.91
C PRO A 427 11.03 23.12 15.09
N GLU A 428 11.93 23.02 14.11
CA GLU A 428 12.16 21.77 13.38
C GLU A 428 12.72 20.68 14.32
N VAL A 429 12.19 19.45 14.20
CA VAL A 429 12.69 18.25 14.89
C VAL A 429 13.60 17.42 13.98
N GLY A 430 13.32 17.43 12.68
CA GLY A 430 14.16 16.84 11.66
C GLY A 430 13.50 16.90 10.29
N GLY A 431 14.21 16.41 9.28
CA GLY A 431 13.68 16.31 7.92
C GLY A 431 14.52 15.42 7.03
N SER A 432 13.93 15.02 5.90
CA SER A 432 14.60 14.29 4.82
C SER A 432 14.69 15.16 3.58
N LEU A 433 15.83 15.13 2.90
CA LEU A 433 16.14 15.90 1.71
C LEU A 433 16.53 14.94 0.58
N SER A 434 15.70 14.85 -0.45
CA SER A 434 15.85 13.90 -1.55
C SER A 434 16.33 14.58 -2.82
N THR A 435 17.38 14.04 -3.42
CA THR A 435 17.93 14.51 -4.71
C THR A 435 17.49 13.55 -5.81
N PRO A 436 16.85 14.02 -6.90
CA PRO A 436 16.39 13.15 -7.98
C PRO A 436 17.56 12.56 -8.77
N TRP A 437 17.38 11.33 -9.24
CA TRP A 437 18.18 10.69 -10.29
C TRP A 437 17.36 10.63 -11.57
N VAL A 438 17.98 10.93 -12.71
CA VAL A 438 17.38 10.80 -14.04
C VAL A 438 18.36 10.05 -14.92
N SER A 439 17.90 8.99 -15.58
CA SER A 439 18.73 8.22 -16.50
C SER A 439 19.00 8.99 -17.80
N PRO A 440 20.02 8.60 -18.58
CA PRO A 440 20.03 8.90 -20.00
C PRO A 440 18.73 8.43 -20.69
N PRO A 441 18.33 9.01 -21.83
CA PRO A 441 17.20 8.53 -22.61
C PRO A 441 17.27 7.02 -22.91
N THR A 442 16.23 6.30 -22.53
CA THR A 442 16.01 4.88 -22.85
C THR A 442 15.33 4.69 -24.20
N ALA A 443 14.62 5.71 -24.66
CA ALA A 443 14.04 5.80 -25.98
C ALA A 443 13.98 7.27 -26.43
N THR A 444 14.01 7.50 -27.74
CA THR A 444 13.84 8.83 -28.34
C THR A 444 12.88 8.72 -29.51
N GLY A 445 11.80 9.50 -29.47
CA GLY A 445 10.81 9.62 -30.53
C GLY A 445 11.35 10.36 -31.74
N ALA A 446 10.66 10.23 -32.87
CA ALA A 446 11.03 10.91 -34.12
C ALA A 446 10.90 12.45 -34.03
N ASP A 447 10.10 12.92 -33.09
CA ASP A 447 9.92 14.34 -32.73
C ASP A 447 11.00 14.86 -31.76
N GLY A 448 11.96 14.02 -31.37
CA GLY A 448 13.01 14.35 -30.41
C GLY A 448 12.60 14.20 -28.94
N SER A 449 11.36 13.80 -28.65
CA SER A 449 10.93 13.49 -27.28
C SER A 449 11.73 12.31 -26.72
N SER A 450 12.10 12.37 -25.44
CA SER A 450 12.94 11.34 -24.82
C SER A 450 12.27 10.74 -23.60
N SER A 451 12.29 9.41 -23.47
CA SER A 451 11.83 8.70 -22.28
C SER A 451 13.01 8.35 -21.38
N THR A 452 12.95 8.71 -20.10
CA THR A 452 13.98 8.41 -19.10
C THR A 452 13.38 7.70 -17.91
N LEU A 453 14.24 7.03 -17.14
CA LEU A 453 13.92 6.51 -15.82
C LEU A 453 14.20 7.61 -14.79
N THR A 454 13.39 7.63 -13.73
CA THR A 454 13.58 8.52 -12.58
C THR A 454 13.74 7.70 -11.32
N GLY A 455 14.46 8.25 -10.34
CA GLY A 455 14.71 7.62 -9.05
C GLY A 455 15.24 8.63 -8.04
N VAL A 456 15.74 8.16 -6.90
CA VAL A 456 16.35 9.01 -5.88
C VAL A 456 17.86 8.76 -5.87
N ALA A 457 18.64 9.78 -6.23
CA ALA A 457 20.10 9.73 -6.26
C ALA A 457 20.68 9.73 -4.84
N SER A 458 20.11 10.52 -3.94
CA SER A 458 20.48 10.50 -2.52
C SER A 458 19.37 11.00 -1.62
N VAL A 459 19.36 10.51 -0.38
CA VAL A 459 18.54 11.02 0.73
C VAL A 459 19.48 11.47 1.82
N GLU A 460 19.30 12.69 2.30
CA GLU A 460 19.95 13.20 3.51
C GLU A 460 18.90 13.35 4.61
N GLU A 461 19.09 12.70 5.75
CA GLU A 461 18.23 12.87 6.91
C GLU A 461 18.93 13.74 7.94
N ARG A 462 18.26 14.79 8.41
CA ARG A 462 18.78 15.65 9.46
C ARG A 462 17.94 15.53 10.72
N THR A 463 18.63 15.45 11.84
CA THR A 463 18.03 15.50 13.18
C THR A 463 18.39 16.83 13.81
N THR A 464 17.37 17.57 14.25
CA THR A 464 17.52 18.88 14.87
C THR A 464 16.87 18.89 16.25
N ALA A 465 17.62 19.28 17.28
CA ALA A 465 17.06 19.44 18.62
C ALA A 465 17.93 20.37 19.46
N ALA A 466 17.33 21.06 20.43
CA ALA A 466 18.05 21.98 21.30
C ALA A 466 19.22 21.31 22.08
N ALA A 467 19.10 20.00 22.37
CA ALA A 467 20.12 19.24 23.11
C ALA A 467 21.19 18.59 22.21
N MET A 468 21.11 18.77 20.89
CA MET A 468 22.14 18.41 19.90
C MET A 468 22.58 19.67 19.13
N PRO A 469 23.37 20.58 19.76
CA PRO A 469 23.86 21.77 19.07
C PRO A 469 24.71 21.39 17.86
N GLY A 470 24.37 21.91 16.68
CA GLY A 470 24.99 21.54 15.40
C GLY A 470 24.23 20.48 14.60
N GLY A 471 23.28 19.77 15.22
CA GLY A 471 22.50 18.71 14.59
C GLY A 471 23.34 17.50 14.16
N ARG A 472 22.68 16.57 13.47
CA ARG A 472 23.32 15.42 12.81
C ARG A 472 22.69 15.27 11.43
N THR A 473 23.50 14.97 10.43
CA THR A 473 23.03 14.62 9.09
C THR A 473 23.55 13.26 8.71
N THR A 474 22.65 12.36 8.31
CA THR A 474 23.01 11.11 7.66
C THR A 474 22.72 11.15 6.19
N ARG A 475 23.44 10.35 5.40
CA ARG A 475 23.24 10.33 3.94
C ARG A 475 23.29 8.92 3.38
N VAL A 476 22.36 8.63 2.47
CA VAL A 476 22.38 7.45 1.62
C VAL A 476 22.42 7.90 0.16
N ALA A 477 23.39 7.44 -0.61
CA ALA A 477 23.50 7.68 -2.05
C ALA A 477 23.33 6.38 -2.84
N THR A 478 22.51 6.42 -3.89
CA THR A 478 22.13 5.24 -4.68
C THR A 478 22.62 5.39 -6.11
N THR A 479 23.34 4.38 -6.60
CA THR A 479 23.77 4.28 -8.00
C THR A 479 22.91 3.29 -8.75
N TYR A 480 22.41 3.69 -9.91
CA TYR A 480 21.54 2.88 -10.76
C TYR A 480 22.26 2.48 -12.05
N ASP A 481 21.93 1.31 -12.56
CA ASP A 481 22.21 0.91 -13.94
C ASP A 481 21.41 1.81 -14.90
N PRO A 482 22.05 2.54 -15.83
CA PRO A 482 21.37 3.47 -16.72
C PRO A 482 20.38 2.81 -17.69
N LEU A 483 20.53 1.51 -17.97
CA LEU A 483 19.67 0.81 -18.95
C LEU A 483 18.33 0.35 -18.35
N TYR A 484 18.36 -0.19 -17.13
CA TYR A 484 17.18 -0.78 -16.48
C TYR A 484 16.73 -0.05 -15.21
N GLY A 485 17.46 0.97 -14.75
CA GLY A 485 17.14 1.71 -13.52
C GLY A 485 17.23 0.85 -12.26
N LEU A 486 18.05 -0.21 -12.29
CA LEU A 486 18.23 -1.13 -11.17
C LEU A 486 19.38 -0.65 -10.29
N VAL A 487 19.22 -0.74 -8.97
CA VAL A 487 20.25 -0.35 -8.00
C VAL A 487 21.46 -1.27 -8.14
N THR A 488 22.64 -0.69 -8.36
CA THR A 488 23.90 -1.44 -8.42
C THR A 488 24.73 -1.22 -7.16
N GLN A 489 24.63 -0.04 -6.56
CA GLN A 489 25.32 0.32 -5.32
C GLN A 489 24.45 1.21 -4.44
N VAL A 490 24.53 1.00 -3.13
CA VAL A 490 24.00 1.91 -2.10
C VAL A 490 25.14 2.26 -1.16
N ASP A 491 25.53 3.53 -1.16
CA ASP A 491 26.53 4.12 -0.28
C ASP A 491 25.81 4.76 0.91
N ASP A 492 25.69 4.02 2.01
CA ASP A 492 25.16 4.48 3.29
C ASP A 492 26.33 5.10 4.06
N GLN A 493 26.40 6.43 4.05
CA GLN A 493 27.49 7.22 4.59
C GLN A 493 27.35 7.46 6.09
N GLY A 494 26.37 6.84 6.76
CA GLY A 494 26.12 7.06 8.19
C GLY A 494 26.07 8.54 8.53
N ASP A 495 26.70 8.97 9.63
CA ASP A 495 26.92 10.40 9.92
C ASP A 495 27.92 10.99 8.92
N ILE A 496 27.53 11.99 8.13
CA ILE A 496 28.43 12.59 7.13
C ILE A 496 29.66 13.27 7.75
N ALA A 497 29.66 13.50 9.07
CA ALA A 497 30.79 14.01 9.82
C ALA A 497 31.72 12.91 10.37
N ASP A 498 31.33 11.63 10.32
CA ASP A 498 32.09 10.49 10.84
C ASP A 498 32.38 9.46 9.74
N ALA A 499 33.60 9.48 9.20
CA ALA A 499 34.00 8.57 8.14
C ALA A 499 34.37 7.14 8.62
N THR A 500 33.80 6.69 9.74
CA THR A 500 34.03 5.35 10.29
C THR A 500 32.79 4.48 10.38
N ASP A 501 31.63 5.05 10.08
CA ASP A 501 30.35 4.37 10.19
C ASP A 501 29.72 4.04 8.83
N GLU A 502 30.44 4.17 7.72
CA GLU A 502 29.91 3.92 6.37
C GLU A 502 29.70 2.44 6.05
N ARG A 503 28.75 2.21 5.14
CA ARG A 503 28.46 0.92 4.55
C ARG A 503 28.21 1.04 3.06
N CYS A 504 28.82 0.16 2.29
CA CYS A 504 28.51 0.00 0.88
C CYS A 504 27.79 -1.32 0.64
N THR A 505 26.61 -1.24 0.04
CA THR A 505 25.91 -2.40 -0.52
C THR A 505 26.13 -2.46 -2.02
N ARG A 506 26.50 -3.62 -2.56
CA ARG A 506 26.64 -3.88 -3.99
C ARG A 506 25.69 -4.99 -4.41
N VAL A 507 24.96 -4.77 -5.49
CA VAL A 507 23.98 -5.73 -6.02
C VAL A 507 24.37 -6.13 -7.43
N GLU A 508 24.50 -7.44 -7.63
CA GLU A 508 24.69 -8.06 -8.95
C GLU A 508 23.39 -8.77 -9.35
N TYR A 509 23.12 -8.84 -10.66
CA TYR A 509 21.89 -9.42 -11.20
C TYR A 509 22.18 -10.56 -12.18
N ALA A 510 21.47 -11.68 -12.02
CA ALA A 510 21.36 -12.71 -13.04
C ALA A 510 20.30 -12.27 -14.05
N ARG A 511 20.65 -12.09 -15.33
CA ARG A 511 19.73 -11.54 -16.34
C ARG A 511 19.48 -12.52 -17.49
N ASN A 512 18.24 -12.57 -17.95
CA ASN A 512 17.83 -13.17 -19.20
C ASN A 512 17.03 -12.14 -20.02
N VAL A 513 17.70 -11.49 -20.97
CA VAL A 513 17.10 -10.44 -21.80
C VAL A 513 16.11 -11.01 -22.83
N GLU A 514 16.32 -12.23 -23.31
CA GLU A 514 15.42 -12.90 -24.25
C GLU A 514 14.07 -13.23 -23.61
N SER A 515 14.10 -13.58 -22.32
CA SER A 515 12.90 -13.84 -21.53
C SER A 515 12.41 -12.62 -20.76
N TYR A 516 13.03 -11.44 -20.87
CA TYR A 516 12.70 -10.23 -20.09
C TYR A 516 12.74 -10.44 -18.56
N ILE A 517 13.69 -11.22 -18.03
CA ILE A 517 13.94 -11.37 -16.59
C ILE A 517 15.25 -10.64 -16.28
N VAL A 518 15.17 -9.38 -15.85
CA VAL A 518 16.36 -8.52 -15.75
C VAL A 518 16.67 -8.04 -14.33
N SER A 519 15.74 -8.24 -13.39
CA SER A 519 15.78 -7.68 -12.03
C SER A 519 16.03 -8.71 -10.92
N THR A 520 16.48 -9.91 -11.25
CA THR A 520 16.77 -11.01 -10.30
C THR A 520 18.16 -10.87 -9.68
N PRO A 521 18.29 -10.51 -8.38
CA PRO A 521 19.61 -10.34 -7.75
C PRO A 521 20.34 -11.68 -7.62
N SER A 522 21.56 -11.79 -8.15
CA SER A 522 22.41 -12.98 -7.98
C SER A 522 23.34 -12.88 -6.77
N ARG A 523 23.67 -11.65 -6.35
CA ARG A 523 24.55 -11.41 -5.20
C ARG A 523 24.25 -10.05 -4.57
N THR A 524 24.28 -10.00 -3.25
CA THR A 524 24.25 -8.77 -2.47
C THR A 524 25.38 -8.80 -1.45
N GLU A 525 26.40 -7.96 -1.65
CA GLU A 525 27.55 -7.82 -0.73
C GLU A 525 27.43 -6.51 0.04
N VAL A 526 27.55 -6.56 1.36
CA VAL A 526 27.65 -5.39 2.23
C VAL A 526 29.02 -5.34 2.88
N VAL A 527 29.69 -4.20 2.77
CA VAL A 527 30.99 -3.93 3.43
C VAL A 527 30.91 -2.66 4.26
N GLY A 528 31.63 -2.60 5.38
CA GLY A 528 31.67 -1.46 6.29
C GLY A 528 32.75 -0.43 5.95
N VAL A 529 32.76 -0.01 4.69
CA VAL A 529 33.54 1.12 4.14
C VAL A 529 32.71 1.77 3.03
N ALA A 530 33.00 3.03 2.71
CA ALA A 530 32.35 3.75 1.62
C ALA A 530 32.47 3.03 0.26
N CYS A 531 31.50 3.22 -0.65
CA CYS A 531 31.50 2.51 -1.93
C CYS A 531 32.70 2.83 -2.83
N ALA A 532 33.27 4.03 -2.71
CA ALA A 532 34.48 4.44 -3.43
C ALA A 532 35.76 3.80 -2.87
N GLN A 533 35.74 3.28 -1.65
CA GLN A 533 36.89 2.64 -1.01
C GLN A 533 36.93 1.14 -1.34
N ALA A 534 38.12 0.64 -1.67
CA ALA A 534 38.34 -0.79 -1.85
C ALA A 534 38.30 -1.51 -0.48
N PRO A 535 37.37 -2.46 -0.26
CA PRO A 535 37.28 -3.16 1.03
C PRO A 535 38.38 -4.20 1.19
N SER A 536 38.96 -4.26 2.40
CA SER A 536 39.82 -5.31 2.90
C SER A 536 38.99 -6.52 3.32
N ARG A 537 39.18 -7.66 2.67
CA ARG A 537 38.45 -8.91 2.98
C ARG A 537 39.36 -9.83 3.81
N PRO A 538 38.89 -10.37 4.96
CA PRO A 538 37.52 -10.35 5.46
C PRO A 538 37.13 -9.14 6.33
N ALA A 539 38.07 -8.29 6.75
CA ALA A 539 37.88 -7.33 7.85
C ALA A 539 36.74 -6.32 7.66
N ASP A 540 36.46 -5.93 6.42
CA ASP A 540 35.42 -4.96 6.08
C ASP A 540 34.09 -5.64 5.71
N VAL A 541 34.04 -6.97 5.59
CA VAL A 541 32.83 -7.69 5.16
C VAL A 541 31.80 -7.71 6.27
N VAL A 542 30.61 -7.20 5.98
CA VAL A 542 29.46 -7.20 6.88
C VAL A 542 28.56 -8.40 6.56
N SER A 543 28.22 -8.58 5.28
CA SER A 543 27.47 -9.73 4.79
C SER A 543 27.73 -9.93 3.30
N ASP A 544 27.51 -11.15 2.81
CA ASP A 544 27.54 -11.46 1.38
C ASP A 544 26.62 -12.65 1.14
N THR A 545 25.54 -12.40 0.40
CA THR A 545 24.55 -13.41 0.04
C THR A 545 24.53 -13.62 -1.46
N ARG A 546 24.34 -14.87 -1.88
CA ARG A 546 24.24 -15.25 -3.29
C ARG A 546 23.01 -16.10 -3.53
N VAL A 547 22.40 -15.91 -4.68
CA VAL A 547 21.15 -16.56 -5.05
C VAL A 547 21.28 -17.18 -6.44
N ALA A 548 20.85 -18.42 -6.56
CA ALA A 548 20.73 -19.12 -7.83
C ALA A 548 19.26 -19.36 -8.16
N TYR A 549 18.96 -19.38 -9.46
CA TYR A 549 17.60 -19.45 -9.97
C TYR A 549 17.41 -20.67 -10.86
N ASP A 550 16.22 -21.27 -10.82
CA ASP A 550 15.74 -22.32 -11.72
C ASP A 550 16.66 -23.55 -11.85
N GLY A 551 17.45 -23.84 -10.80
CA GLY A 551 18.40 -24.95 -10.76
C GLY A 551 19.72 -24.69 -11.50
N ALA A 552 19.92 -23.46 -12.00
CA ALA A 552 21.15 -23.04 -12.67
C ALA A 552 22.21 -22.57 -11.65
N ALA A 553 23.44 -22.33 -12.13
CA ALA A 553 24.51 -21.77 -11.32
C ALA A 553 24.23 -20.29 -10.94
N ILE A 554 24.86 -19.79 -9.87
CA ILE A 554 24.78 -18.38 -9.47
C ILE A 554 25.24 -17.48 -10.63
N GLY A 555 24.45 -16.45 -10.93
CA GLY A 555 24.71 -15.51 -12.03
C GLY A 555 24.27 -16.00 -13.41
N ALA A 556 23.86 -17.27 -13.58
CA ALA A 556 23.34 -17.77 -14.84
C ALA A 556 21.98 -17.17 -15.18
N ALA A 557 21.68 -17.02 -16.48
CA ALA A 557 20.43 -16.47 -16.97
C ALA A 557 19.21 -17.31 -16.52
N PRO A 558 18.26 -16.74 -15.74
CA PRO A 558 17.10 -17.47 -15.27
C PRO A 558 16.09 -17.72 -16.41
N THR A 559 15.27 -18.76 -16.27
CA THR A 559 14.16 -19.09 -17.19
C THR A 559 12.81 -18.66 -16.63
N ARG A 560 12.58 -18.87 -15.33
CA ARG A 560 11.36 -18.48 -14.59
C ARG A 560 11.65 -17.47 -13.48
N GLY A 561 12.90 -17.38 -13.04
CA GLY A 561 13.32 -16.49 -11.95
C GLY A 561 12.94 -17.02 -10.56
N LEU A 562 12.82 -18.33 -10.38
CA LEU A 562 12.50 -18.94 -9.09
C LEU A 562 13.77 -19.29 -8.32
N VAL A 563 13.85 -18.87 -7.05
CA VAL A 563 15.03 -19.07 -6.21
C VAL A 563 15.19 -20.54 -5.84
N THR A 564 16.21 -21.20 -6.38
CA THR A 564 16.47 -22.62 -6.10
C THR A 564 17.57 -22.84 -5.08
N THR A 565 18.45 -21.87 -4.87
CA THR A 565 19.55 -21.97 -3.90
C THR A 565 19.86 -20.61 -3.31
N SER A 566 19.99 -20.55 -1.99
CA SER A 566 20.52 -19.39 -1.25
C SER A 566 21.83 -19.77 -0.57
N GLN A 567 22.81 -18.88 -0.67
CA GLN A 567 24.12 -19.02 -0.03
C GLN A 567 24.45 -17.78 0.78
N VAL A 568 25.10 -17.99 1.92
CA VAL A 568 25.66 -16.93 2.75
C VAL A 568 27.14 -17.18 2.98
N ILE A 569 27.93 -16.11 3.06
CA ILE A 569 29.34 -16.23 3.41
C ILE A 569 29.51 -16.76 4.83
N ALA A 570 30.39 -17.75 4.99
CA ALA A 570 30.69 -18.38 6.28
C ALA A 570 32.07 -17.97 6.80
N SER A 571 33.07 -17.96 5.93
CA SER A 571 34.46 -17.65 6.28
C SER A 571 35.28 -17.24 5.05
N TYR A 572 36.57 -17.02 5.26
CA TYR A 572 37.56 -16.89 4.21
C TYR A 572 38.67 -17.92 4.42
N ASP A 573 39.09 -18.60 3.36
CA ASP A 573 40.24 -19.51 3.34
C ASP A 573 41.25 -19.07 2.29
N GLY A 574 42.50 -18.82 2.68
CA GLY A 574 43.52 -18.26 1.79
C GLY A 574 43.13 -16.94 1.12
N GLY A 575 42.24 -16.15 1.74
CA GLY A 575 41.68 -14.91 1.17
C GLY A 575 40.52 -15.12 0.18
N GLN A 576 40.08 -16.36 -0.06
CA GLN A 576 38.91 -16.68 -0.88
C GLN A 576 37.66 -16.84 -0.01
N PRO A 577 36.51 -16.30 -0.41
CA PRO A 577 35.27 -16.44 0.34
C PRO A 577 34.75 -17.88 0.29
N VAL A 578 34.40 -18.42 1.44
CA VAL A 578 33.75 -19.73 1.60
C VAL A 578 32.29 -19.50 1.93
N TYR A 579 31.39 -20.09 1.14
CA TYR A 579 29.95 -19.97 1.32
C TYR A 579 29.35 -21.26 1.85
N VAL A 580 28.29 -21.11 2.64
CA VAL A 580 27.40 -22.19 3.06
C VAL A 580 26.08 -22.02 2.31
N THR A 581 25.56 -23.12 1.77
CA THR A 581 24.20 -23.17 1.24
C THR A 581 23.22 -23.20 2.40
N GLU A 582 22.44 -22.14 2.58
CA GLU A 582 21.45 -22.07 3.66
C GLU A 582 20.23 -22.95 3.38
N GLY A 583 19.89 -23.07 2.10
CA GLY A 583 18.90 -24.03 1.66
C GLY A 583 18.66 -24.04 0.15
N THR A 584 17.93 -25.07 -0.27
CA THR A 584 17.48 -25.25 -1.66
C THR A 584 15.98 -25.46 -1.72
N THR A 585 15.36 -24.99 -2.80
CA THR A 585 13.91 -25.12 -3.01
C THR A 585 13.62 -25.70 -4.38
N THR A 586 12.67 -26.63 -4.44
CA THR A 586 12.10 -27.12 -5.71
C THR A 586 10.68 -26.60 -5.89
N TYR A 587 10.24 -26.41 -7.13
CA TYR A 587 8.93 -25.83 -7.44
C TYR A 587 8.11 -26.72 -8.35
N ASP A 588 6.78 -26.60 -8.26
CA ASP A 588 5.89 -27.16 -9.25
C ASP A 588 5.78 -26.27 -10.51
N VAL A 589 4.90 -26.68 -11.43
CA VAL A 589 4.61 -25.96 -12.67
C VAL A 589 3.97 -24.59 -12.44
N HIS A 590 3.34 -24.34 -11.30
CA HIS A 590 2.73 -23.07 -10.94
C HIS A 590 3.71 -22.12 -10.23
N GLY A 591 4.89 -22.61 -9.85
CA GLY A 591 5.87 -21.83 -9.08
C GLY A 591 5.66 -21.94 -7.57
N ARG A 592 4.90 -22.93 -7.11
CA ARG A 592 4.68 -23.19 -5.68
C ARG A 592 5.79 -24.11 -5.14
N PRO A 593 6.36 -23.85 -3.95
CA PRO A 593 7.39 -24.70 -3.35
C PRO A 593 6.90 -26.12 -3.06
N LEU A 594 7.59 -27.14 -3.61
CA LEU A 594 7.32 -28.56 -3.35
C LEU A 594 8.21 -29.14 -2.26
N SER A 595 9.44 -28.66 -2.14
CA SER A 595 10.37 -29.10 -1.10
C SER A 595 11.35 -28.00 -0.77
N THR A 596 11.77 -27.97 0.49
CA THR A 596 12.83 -27.11 0.99
C THR A 596 13.81 -27.98 1.77
N THR A 597 15.09 -27.85 1.44
CA THR A 597 16.18 -28.54 2.11
C THR A 597 17.06 -27.50 2.78
N ASP A 598 17.37 -27.68 4.06
CA ASP A 598 18.23 -26.76 4.80
C ASP A 598 19.73 -27.07 4.61
N ALA A 599 20.58 -26.26 5.26
CA ALA A 599 22.03 -26.37 5.21
C ALA A 599 22.59 -27.72 5.71
N LEU A 600 21.82 -28.50 6.47
CA LEU A 600 22.20 -29.83 6.96
C LEU A 600 21.66 -30.97 6.08
N GLY A 601 21.00 -30.64 4.95
CA GLY A 601 20.39 -31.63 4.06
C GLY A 601 19.01 -32.13 4.52
N ARG A 602 18.41 -31.51 5.54
CA ARG A 602 17.13 -31.94 6.11
C ARG A 602 16.01 -31.36 5.26
N THR A 603 15.11 -32.21 4.76
CA THR A 603 14.13 -31.83 3.72
C THR A 603 12.69 -31.88 4.22
N SER A 604 12.01 -30.73 4.13
CA SER A 604 10.56 -30.60 4.28
C SER A 604 9.88 -30.62 2.92
N THR A 605 8.63 -31.09 2.84
CA THR A 605 7.87 -31.13 1.58
C THR A 605 6.49 -30.54 1.72
N THR A 606 5.97 -29.98 0.63
CA THR A 606 4.57 -29.52 0.51
C THR A 606 3.92 -30.17 -0.70
N ALA A 607 2.78 -30.82 -0.48
CA ALA A 607 1.88 -31.27 -1.54
C ALA A 607 0.65 -30.36 -1.59
N TYR A 608 0.17 -30.09 -2.81
CA TYR A 608 -1.00 -29.25 -3.07
C TYR A 608 -2.11 -30.10 -3.68
N THR A 609 -3.35 -29.81 -3.30
CA THR A 609 -4.55 -30.44 -3.87
C THR A 609 -5.44 -29.38 -4.49
N PRO A 610 -5.72 -29.44 -5.81
CA PRO A 610 -5.07 -30.32 -6.78
C PRO A 610 -3.59 -29.96 -6.99
N ALA A 611 -2.79 -30.94 -7.42
CA ALA A 611 -1.36 -30.74 -7.69
C ALA A 611 -1.12 -29.80 -8.89
N THR A 612 -2.05 -29.77 -9.83
CA THR A 612 -2.07 -28.86 -10.97
C THR A 612 -3.46 -28.29 -11.18
N GLY A 613 -3.57 -27.04 -11.62
CA GLY A 613 -4.83 -26.33 -11.76
C GLY A 613 -5.33 -25.80 -10.41
N GLY A 614 -6.63 -25.51 -10.35
CA GLY A 614 -7.23 -24.97 -9.13
C GLY A 614 -8.75 -25.11 -9.11
N PRO A 615 -9.39 -24.58 -8.06
CA PRO A 615 -8.77 -23.85 -6.95
C PRO A 615 -8.09 -24.79 -5.94
N LEU A 616 -7.16 -24.26 -5.14
CA LEU A 616 -6.49 -25.01 -4.07
C LEU A 616 -7.52 -25.35 -2.97
N THR A 617 -7.66 -26.63 -2.66
CA THR A 617 -8.59 -27.15 -1.63
C THR A 617 -7.89 -27.81 -0.46
N ALA A 618 -6.63 -28.23 -0.60
CA ALA A 618 -5.84 -28.70 0.52
C ALA A 618 -4.33 -28.53 0.31
N THR A 619 -3.59 -28.48 1.41
CA THR A 619 -2.13 -28.61 1.45
C THR A 619 -1.73 -29.70 2.44
N SER A 620 -0.63 -30.39 2.17
CA SER A 620 -0.04 -31.37 3.09
C SER A 620 1.45 -31.06 3.22
N GLN A 621 1.89 -30.76 4.43
CA GLN A 621 3.27 -30.39 4.73
C GLN A 621 3.91 -31.48 5.59
N SER A 622 5.08 -31.97 5.18
CA SER A 622 5.86 -32.92 5.97
C SER A 622 7.16 -32.28 6.46
N SER A 623 7.50 -32.54 7.71
CA SER A 623 8.80 -32.18 8.30
C SER A 623 9.93 -33.01 7.69
N PRO A 624 11.20 -32.69 7.98
CA PRO A 624 12.26 -33.65 7.83
C PRO A 624 12.00 -34.90 8.67
N ASP A 625 12.66 -35.99 8.31
CA ASP A 625 12.59 -37.21 9.10
C ASP A 625 13.36 -37.02 10.42
N PRO A 626 12.74 -37.21 11.61
CA PRO A 626 13.40 -36.97 12.88
C PRO A 626 14.64 -37.83 13.12
N ASP A 627 14.70 -39.07 12.65
CA ASP A 627 15.86 -39.96 12.87
C ASP A 627 16.44 -40.54 11.56
N GLY A 628 16.00 -40.00 10.43
CA GLY A 628 16.55 -40.29 9.12
C GLY A 628 16.03 -41.61 8.57
N ALA A 629 16.79 -42.69 8.76
CA ALA A 629 16.41 -44.04 8.34
C ALA A 629 16.01 -44.93 9.54
N GLY A 630 15.71 -44.29 10.69
CA GLY A 630 15.31 -44.96 11.92
C GLY A 630 13.83 -45.34 11.94
N PRO A 631 13.30 -45.71 13.13
CA PRO A 631 11.91 -46.10 13.29
C PRO A 631 10.91 -44.92 13.29
N LEU A 632 11.36 -43.68 13.50
CA LEU A 632 10.48 -42.53 13.40
C LEU A 632 10.22 -42.18 11.92
N THR A 633 9.17 -41.41 11.70
CA THR A 633 8.78 -40.97 10.35
C THR A 633 8.51 -39.48 10.35
N LYS A 634 8.50 -38.89 9.15
CA LYS A 634 8.16 -37.49 8.92
C LYS A 634 6.81 -37.13 9.54
N LEU A 635 6.79 -36.04 10.30
CA LEU A 635 5.57 -35.48 10.85
C LEU A 635 4.81 -34.75 9.75
N THR A 636 3.56 -35.14 9.50
CA THR A 636 2.77 -34.57 8.41
C THR A 636 1.55 -33.82 8.96
N THR A 637 1.40 -32.56 8.58
CA THR A 637 0.21 -31.75 8.82
C THR A 637 -0.56 -31.59 7.52
N THR A 638 -1.87 -31.83 7.54
CA THR A 638 -2.73 -31.63 6.37
C THR A 638 -3.79 -30.58 6.66
N THR A 639 -3.87 -29.56 5.82
CA THR A 639 -4.81 -28.44 5.94
C THR A 639 -5.80 -28.48 4.79
N GLN A 640 -7.09 -28.59 5.10
CA GLN A 640 -8.17 -28.36 4.15
C GLN A 640 -8.49 -26.87 4.11
N VAL A 641 -8.73 -26.34 2.91
CA VAL A 641 -8.86 -24.90 2.65
C VAL A 641 -10.19 -24.62 1.97
N ASN A 642 -10.87 -23.55 2.39
CA ASN A 642 -11.98 -22.98 1.64
C ASN A 642 -11.41 -22.11 0.50
N PRO A 643 -11.63 -22.49 -0.77
CA PRO A 643 -11.04 -21.78 -1.90
C PRO A 643 -11.59 -20.35 -2.09
N ALA A 644 -12.72 -19.98 -1.46
CA ALA A 644 -13.28 -18.64 -1.54
C ALA A 644 -12.36 -17.56 -0.95
N TRP A 645 -11.67 -17.88 0.16
CA TRP A 645 -10.80 -16.93 0.87
C TRP A 645 -9.39 -17.47 1.14
N GLY A 646 -9.12 -18.74 0.80
CA GLY A 646 -7.87 -19.40 1.17
C GLY A 646 -7.76 -19.72 2.66
N THR A 647 -8.89 -19.79 3.39
CA THR A 647 -8.90 -20.00 4.85
C THR A 647 -8.99 -21.48 5.24
N PRO A 648 -8.27 -21.93 6.29
CA PRO A 648 -8.32 -23.33 6.76
C PRO A 648 -9.69 -23.75 7.31
N THR A 649 -10.36 -24.72 6.69
CA THR A 649 -11.60 -25.31 7.25
C THR A 649 -11.29 -26.40 8.27
N SER A 650 -10.20 -27.13 8.07
CA SER A 650 -9.68 -28.08 9.05
C SER A 650 -8.18 -28.29 8.89
N GLU A 651 -7.53 -28.65 9.98
CA GLU A 651 -6.12 -29.00 10.04
C GLU A 651 -5.98 -30.30 10.83
N THR A 652 -5.33 -31.29 10.23
CA THR A 652 -4.96 -32.56 10.87
C THR A 652 -3.49 -32.48 11.23
N ASP A 653 -3.19 -32.51 12.53
CA ASP A 653 -1.82 -32.49 13.05
C ASP A 653 -1.10 -33.85 12.85
N PRO A 654 0.22 -33.93 13.11
CA PRO A 654 0.97 -35.18 12.96
C PRO A 654 0.51 -36.34 13.86
N ASN A 655 -0.26 -36.06 14.91
CA ASN A 655 -0.85 -37.07 15.80
C ASN A 655 -2.25 -37.53 15.32
N GLY A 656 -2.66 -37.11 14.12
CA GLY A 656 -3.98 -37.39 13.56
C GLY A 656 -5.11 -36.66 14.28
N LYS A 657 -4.82 -35.60 15.03
CA LYS A 657 -5.83 -34.79 15.72
C LYS A 657 -6.27 -33.63 14.85
N ILE A 658 -7.57 -33.38 14.84
CA ILE A 658 -8.18 -32.39 13.96
C ILE A 658 -8.56 -31.14 14.75
N THR A 659 -8.15 -29.99 14.23
CA THR A 659 -8.74 -28.69 14.55
C THR A 659 -9.60 -28.27 13.36
N SER A 660 -10.81 -27.77 13.57
CA SER A 660 -11.65 -27.26 12.49
C SER A 660 -12.28 -25.92 12.81
N ALA A 661 -12.67 -25.19 11.76
CA ALA A 661 -13.27 -23.87 11.87
C ALA A 661 -14.42 -23.68 10.88
N THR A 662 -15.40 -22.85 11.28
CA THR A 662 -16.46 -22.35 10.39
C THR A 662 -16.31 -20.86 10.15
N TYR A 663 -16.89 -20.39 9.05
CA TYR A 663 -16.81 -19.00 8.61
C TYR A 663 -18.20 -18.48 8.23
N ASP A 664 -18.42 -17.18 8.37
CA ASP A 664 -19.62 -16.54 7.81
C ASP A 664 -19.42 -16.18 6.32
N GLY A 665 -20.43 -15.58 5.70
CA GLY A 665 -20.38 -15.24 4.27
C GLY A 665 -19.33 -14.20 3.88
N LEU A 666 -18.67 -13.54 4.84
CA LEU A 666 -17.55 -12.61 4.63
C LEU A 666 -16.18 -13.26 4.94
N GLY A 667 -16.14 -14.55 5.25
CA GLY A 667 -14.91 -15.27 5.55
C GLY A 667 -14.39 -15.07 6.98
N ARG A 668 -15.21 -14.51 7.89
CA ARG A 668 -14.82 -14.31 9.30
C ARG A 668 -15.10 -15.57 10.11
N THR A 669 -14.18 -15.96 10.98
CA THR A 669 -14.30 -17.18 11.79
C THR A 669 -15.49 -17.11 12.74
N THR A 670 -16.44 -18.03 12.65
CA THR A 670 -17.63 -18.08 13.53
C THR A 670 -17.50 -19.09 14.66
N ALA A 671 -16.76 -20.16 14.47
CA ALA A 671 -16.51 -21.16 15.50
C ALA A 671 -15.24 -21.97 15.22
N VAL A 672 -14.63 -22.49 16.28
CA VAL A 672 -13.41 -23.32 16.24
C VAL A 672 -13.59 -24.53 17.15
N TRP A 673 -13.24 -25.71 16.66
CA TRP A 673 -13.19 -26.97 17.40
C TRP A 673 -11.74 -27.43 17.51
N LYS A 674 -11.22 -27.51 18.74
CA LYS A 674 -9.88 -28.03 19.05
C LYS A 674 -9.86 -29.56 19.10
N PRO A 675 -8.67 -30.19 19.08
CA PRO A 675 -8.51 -31.63 19.22
C PRO A 675 -9.36 -32.26 20.33
N GLY A 676 -10.03 -33.37 20.01
CA GLY A 676 -10.91 -34.09 20.93
C GLY A 676 -12.37 -33.61 20.93
N ARG A 677 -12.72 -32.57 20.16
CA ARG A 677 -14.10 -32.09 20.01
C ARG A 677 -14.49 -32.11 18.53
N ALA A 678 -15.18 -33.15 18.08
CA ALA A 678 -15.57 -33.25 16.67
C ALA A 678 -16.67 -32.23 16.32
N GLN A 679 -16.50 -31.51 15.20
CA GLN A 679 -17.44 -30.48 14.74
C GLN A 679 -18.87 -31.00 14.54
N ALA A 680 -19.04 -32.26 14.12
CA ALA A 680 -20.35 -32.85 13.86
C ALA A 680 -21.15 -33.21 15.13
N SER A 681 -20.51 -33.31 16.30
CA SER A 681 -21.13 -33.86 17.50
C SER A 681 -20.85 -33.12 18.81
N ALA A 682 -19.86 -32.21 18.84
CA ALA A 682 -19.49 -31.45 20.02
C ALA A 682 -19.76 -29.96 19.86
N THR A 683 -19.98 -29.25 20.97
CA THR A 683 -20.00 -27.79 20.96
C THR A 683 -18.60 -27.22 20.66
N PRO A 684 -18.51 -26.05 20.01
CA PRO A 684 -17.25 -25.38 19.73
C PRO A 684 -16.35 -25.21 20.96
N SER A 685 -15.04 -25.14 20.72
CA SER A 685 -14.07 -24.70 21.72
C SER A 685 -14.08 -23.19 21.89
N ALA A 686 -14.28 -22.47 20.79
CA ALA A 686 -14.52 -21.04 20.76
C ALA A 686 -15.58 -20.72 19.70
N GLN A 687 -16.35 -19.66 19.92
CA GLN A 687 -17.31 -19.13 18.95
C GLN A 687 -17.30 -17.60 18.96
N TYR A 688 -17.62 -17.01 17.81
CA TYR A 688 -17.51 -15.59 17.56
C TYR A 688 -18.77 -15.05 16.90
N SER A 689 -19.15 -13.82 17.24
CA SER A 689 -20.15 -13.05 16.51
C SER A 689 -19.66 -11.64 16.26
N TYR A 690 -20.10 -11.09 15.12
CA TYR A 690 -19.62 -9.82 14.59
C TYR A 690 -20.81 -8.89 14.35
N THR A 691 -20.69 -7.65 14.80
CA THR A 691 -21.64 -6.58 14.50
C THR A 691 -20.89 -5.46 13.79
N VAL A 692 -21.29 -5.19 12.55
CA VAL A 692 -20.89 -4.00 11.78
C VAL A 692 -22.15 -3.17 11.61
N SER A 693 -22.09 -1.91 12.02
CA SER A 693 -23.27 -1.09 12.18
C SER A 693 -22.98 0.37 11.84
N ALA A 694 -23.85 0.97 11.04
CA ALA A 694 -23.75 2.39 10.68
C ALA A 694 -24.28 3.36 11.76
N THR A 695 -25.01 2.87 12.78
CA THR A 695 -25.70 3.73 13.77
C THR A 695 -25.49 3.32 15.23
N GLY A 696 -25.27 2.04 15.50
CA GLY A 696 -24.87 1.48 16.79
C GLY A 696 -23.40 1.05 16.83
N THR A 697 -22.98 0.49 17.98
CA THR A 697 -21.59 0.10 18.25
C THR A 697 -21.14 -1.11 17.43
N ASN A 698 -19.92 -1.05 16.88
CA ASN A 698 -19.28 -2.18 16.22
C ASN A 698 -18.66 -3.11 17.25
N THR A 699 -18.85 -4.42 17.10
CA THR A 699 -18.42 -5.37 18.13
C THR A 699 -17.89 -6.68 17.58
N VAL A 700 -16.93 -7.26 18.30
CA VAL A 700 -16.56 -8.68 18.21
C VAL A 700 -16.85 -9.34 19.55
N THR A 701 -17.80 -10.27 19.57
CA THR A 701 -18.06 -11.11 20.75
C THR A 701 -17.30 -12.41 20.59
N SER A 702 -16.48 -12.75 21.57
CA SER A 702 -15.72 -14.00 21.65
C SER A 702 -16.20 -14.81 22.83
N GLN A 703 -16.45 -16.09 22.63
CA GLN A 703 -16.89 -17.00 23.68
C GLN A 703 -16.00 -18.24 23.68
N THR A 704 -15.39 -18.54 24.82
CA THR A 704 -14.52 -19.72 24.97
C THR A 704 -15.13 -20.71 25.96
N ILE A 705 -15.15 -21.99 25.61
CA ILE A 705 -15.74 -23.02 26.47
C ILE A 705 -14.88 -23.21 27.74
N THR A 706 -15.55 -23.36 28.88
CA THR A 706 -14.93 -23.64 30.18
C THR A 706 -14.93 -25.14 30.46
N ALA A 707 -14.18 -25.57 31.48
CA ALA A 707 -14.17 -26.95 31.94
C ALA A 707 -15.56 -27.50 32.35
N LYS A 708 -16.53 -26.63 32.64
CA LYS A 708 -17.91 -27.02 32.99
C LYS A 708 -18.82 -27.19 31.77
N GLY A 709 -18.32 -26.94 30.55
CA GLY A 709 -19.13 -26.96 29.33
C GLY A 709 -19.96 -25.71 29.07
N THR A 710 -19.85 -24.68 29.92
CA THR A 710 -20.41 -23.33 29.68
C THR A 710 -19.40 -22.43 28.96
N TYR A 711 -19.80 -21.26 28.49
CA TYR A 711 -18.92 -20.30 27.83
C TYR A 711 -18.57 -19.11 28.71
N GLN A 712 -17.31 -18.67 28.65
CA GLN A 712 -16.88 -17.36 29.13
C GLN A 712 -16.92 -16.35 27.98
N THR A 713 -17.57 -15.21 28.20
CA THR A 713 -17.79 -14.20 27.15
C THR A 713 -16.87 -12.99 27.30
N THR A 714 -16.33 -12.51 26.18
CA THR A 714 -15.66 -11.22 26.04
C THR A 714 -16.23 -10.48 24.83
N VAL A 715 -16.52 -9.19 24.97
CA VAL A 715 -16.97 -8.31 23.88
C VAL A 715 -15.93 -7.21 23.70
N ALA A 716 -15.32 -7.14 22.53
CA ALA A 716 -14.55 -5.98 22.10
C ALA A 716 -15.47 -5.02 21.35
N LEU A 717 -15.45 -3.75 21.73
CA LEU A 717 -16.27 -2.68 21.16
C LEU A 717 -15.36 -1.65 20.50
N TYR A 718 -15.78 -1.20 19.32
CA TYR A 718 -15.04 -0.27 18.48
C TYR A 718 -15.90 0.95 18.15
N ASP A 719 -15.26 2.10 17.94
CA ASP A 719 -15.94 3.29 17.42
C ASP A 719 -16.21 3.15 15.91
N GLY A 720 -16.78 4.20 15.30
CA GLY A 720 -17.06 4.19 13.87
C GLY A 720 -15.82 4.18 12.97
N LEU A 721 -14.65 4.53 13.50
CA LEU A 721 -13.35 4.44 12.80
C LEU A 721 -12.67 3.07 13.04
N LEU A 722 -13.37 2.12 13.65
CA LEU A 722 -12.86 0.81 14.05
C LEU A 722 -11.66 0.86 15.01
N ARG A 723 -11.49 1.95 15.76
CA ARG A 723 -10.48 2.02 16.82
C ARG A 723 -11.00 1.30 18.06
N ALA A 724 -10.10 0.66 18.80
CA ALA A 724 -10.47 -0.01 20.04
C ALA A 724 -11.04 1.01 21.03
N ARG A 725 -12.26 0.79 21.51
CA ARG A 725 -12.92 1.69 22.47
C ARG A 725 -13.07 1.09 23.83
N GLN A 726 -13.54 -0.15 23.88
CA GLN A 726 -13.80 -0.81 25.15
C GLN A 726 -13.67 -2.32 24.99
N THR A 727 -13.14 -3.00 26.02
CA THR A 727 -13.27 -4.45 26.15
C THR A 727 -14.05 -4.78 27.41
N GLN A 728 -15.08 -5.61 27.28
CA GLN A 728 -15.88 -6.13 28.38
C GLN A 728 -15.65 -7.64 28.50
N SER A 729 -15.16 -8.11 29.64
CA SER A 729 -14.96 -9.55 29.90
C SER A 729 -15.77 -9.99 31.10
N GLU A 730 -16.34 -11.18 31.04
CA GLU A 730 -17.04 -11.77 32.18
C GLU A 730 -16.10 -11.90 33.40
N SER A 731 -16.61 -11.51 34.56
CA SER A 731 -15.88 -11.64 35.83
C SER A 731 -15.75 -13.12 36.21
N VAL A 732 -14.53 -13.55 36.51
CA VAL A 732 -14.26 -14.92 37.01
C VAL A 732 -14.55 -15.09 38.51
N ALA A 733 -14.90 -14.01 39.21
CA ALA A 733 -15.22 -14.03 40.63
C ALA A 733 -16.58 -14.71 40.87
N ARG A 734 -16.57 -15.84 41.59
CA ARG A 734 -17.77 -16.66 41.83
C ARG A 734 -18.83 -15.98 42.69
N ASP A 735 -18.40 -15.12 43.61
CA ASP A 735 -19.28 -14.50 44.61
C ASP A 735 -19.77 -13.10 44.18
N ASN A 736 -19.33 -12.61 43.01
CA ASN A 736 -19.71 -11.29 42.49
C ASN A 736 -19.89 -11.34 40.96
N PRO A 737 -21.06 -11.81 40.47
CA PRO A 737 -21.32 -11.92 39.04
C PRO A 737 -21.38 -10.52 38.39
N GLY A 738 -20.62 -10.35 37.32
CA GLY A 738 -20.54 -9.09 36.59
C GLY A 738 -19.52 -9.16 35.46
N ARG A 739 -19.00 -7.99 35.07
CA ARG A 739 -17.99 -7.87 34.02
C ARG A 739 -16.90 -6.88 34.41
N LEU A 740 -15.73 -7.10 33.83
CA LEU A 740 -14.59 -6.22 33.84
C LEU A 740 -14.56 -5.41 32.56
N VAL A 741 -14.37 -4.10 32.68
CA VAL A 741 -14.38 -3.15 31.57
C VAL A 741 -13.05 -2.41 31.51
N THR A 742 -12.52 -2.22 30.31
CA THR A 742 -11.33 -1.40 30.02
C THR A 742 -11.66 -0.46 28.87
N ASP A 743 -11.12 0.77 28.88
CA ASP A 743 -11.49 1.83 27.93
C ASP A 743 -10.25 2.47 27.28
N THR A 744 -10.38 2.97 26.05
CA THR A 744 -9.30 3.68 25.33
C THR A 744 -9.82 4.90 24.59
N PHE A 745 -9.34 6.08 24.93
CA PHE A 745 -9.83 7.37 24.43
C PHE A 745 -8.80 8.02 23.52
N TYR A 746 -9.26 8.80 22.53
CA TYR A 746 -8.41 9.39 21.50
C TYR A 746 -8.56 10.91 21.46
N ASP A 747 -7.45 11.62 21.24
CA ASP A 747 -7.45 13.05 20.98
C ASP A 747 -7.79 13.37 19.50
N SER A 748 -7.85 14.67 19.18
CA SER A 748 -8.17 15.15 17.82
C SER A 748 -7.08 14.89 16.77
N ARG A 749 -5.95 14.28 17.17
CA ARG A 749 -4.91 13.77 16.26
C ARG A 749 -5.04 12.26 16.03
N GLY A 750 -5.97 11.60 16.72
CA GLY A 750 -6.12 10.15 16.71
C GLY A 750 -5.16 9.43 17.65
N LEU A 751 -4.40 10.15 18.49
CA LEU A 751 -3.50 9.55 19.47
C LEU A 751 -4.27 9.13 20.72
N VAL A 752 -3.85 8.04 21.37
CA VAL A 752 -4.46 7.59 22.64
C VAL A 752 -4.19 8.65 23.71
N SER A 753 -5.20 9.38 24.14
CA SER A 753 -5.05 10.41 25.18
C SER A 753 -5.16 9.82 26.58
N MET A 754 -5.89 8.70 26.72
CA MET A 754 -6.21 8.10 27.99
C MET A 754 -6.61 6.63 27.83
N SER A 755 -6.24 5.80 28.81
CA SER A 755 -6.69 4.40 28.92
C SER A 755 -7.08 4.09 30.35
N ASN A 756 -8.27 3.54 30.56
CA ASN A 756 -8.68 3.07 31.88
C ASN A 756 -8.19 1.64 32.10
N GLY A 757 -7.65 1.38 33.30
CA GLY A 757 -7.45 0.01 33.76
C GLY A 757 -8.77 -0.69 34.02
N SER A 758 -8.71 -1.98 34.31
CA SER A 758 -9.90 -2.81 34.51
C SER A 758 -10.75 -2.32 35.68
N TRP A 759 -12.05 -2.09 35.44
CA TRP A 759 -13.02 -1.75 36.47
C TRP A 759 -14.25 -2.66 36.41
N PHE A 760 -14.90 -2.90 37.55
CA PHE A 760 -16.00 -3.85 37.68
C PHE A 760 -17.36 -3.17 37.56
N THR A 761 -18.32 -3.85 36.94
CA THR A 761 -19.75 -3.49 36.96
C THR A 761 -20.63 -4.72 36.88
N SER A 762 -21.88 -4.62 37.35
CA SER A 762 -22.82 -5.73 37.40
C SER A 762 -23.41 -6.07 36.02
N GLY A 763 -23.78 -7.34 35.83
CA GLY A 763 -24.35 -7.85 34.58
C GLY A 763 -23.30 -8.39 33.59
N ALA A 764 -23.76 -9.24 32.67
CA ALA A 764 -22.92 -9.86 31.64
C ALA A 764 -22.34 -8.84 30.65
N PRO A 765 -21.26 -9.18 29.92
CA PRO A 765 -20.77 -8.38 28.80
C PRO A 765 -21.89 -8.04 27.80
N THR A 766 -21.91 -6.80 27.32
CA THR A 766 -22.92 -6.28 26.39
C THR A 766 -22.27 -5.73 25.12
N THR A 767 -23.06 -5.56 24.07
CA THR A 767 -22.64 -4.95 22.80
C THR A 767 -22.77 -3.42 22.79
N VAL A 768 -22.90 -2.80 23.96
CA VAL A 768 -23.06 -1.35 24.11
C VAL A 768 -21.96 -0.84 25.05
N VAL A 769 -21.39 0.33 24.72
CA VAL A 769 -20.38 0.97 25.56
C VAL A 769 -20.93 1.23 26.95
N THR A 770 -20.26 0.71 27.98
CA THR A 770 -20.62 0.93 29.38
C THR A 770 -19.81 2.10 29.95
N ARG A 771 -20.45 3.04 30.64
CA ARG A 771 -19.75 4.15 31.31
C ARG A 771 -19.56 3.89 32.79
N ALA A 772 -18.40 4.27 33.31
CA ALA A 772 -18.19 4.33 34.75
C ALA A 772 -19.04 5.46 35.35
N VAL A 773 -19.75 5.18 36.44
CA VAL A 773 -20.57 6.16 37.20
C VAL A 773 -19.83 6.71 38.42
N ALA A 774 -18.63 6.21 38.68
CA ALA A 774 -17.75 6.59 39.76
C ALA A 774 -16.30 6.56 39.25
N ALA A 775 -15.39 7.12 40.04
CA ALA A 775 -13.97 7.14 39.71
C ALA A 775 -13.43 5.72 39.45
N VAL A 776 -12.75 5.54 38.33
CA VAL A 776 -12.15 4.24 37.98
C VAL A 776 -10.94 3.94 38.88
N PRO A 777 -10.69 2.66 39.24
CA PRO A 777 -9.61 2.32 40.18
C PRO A 777 -8.22 2.68 39.67
N SER A 778 -8.01 2.63 38.36
CA SER A 778 -6.73 2.96 37.73
C SER A 778 -6.93 3.51 36.33
N ARG A 779 -6.07 4.46 35.92
CA ARG A 779 -6.11 5.12 34.63
C ARG A 779 -4.72 5.62 34.25
N THR A 780 -4.38 5.57 32.98
CA THR A 780 -3.17 6.19 32.43
C THR A 780 -3.58 7.28 31.45
N ARG A 781 -3.02 8.49 31.59
CA ARG A 781 -3.16 9.61 30.65
C ARG A 781 -1.85 9.82 29.91
N TYR A 782 -1.94 10.13 28.63
CA TYR A 782 -0.78 10.36 27.77
C TYR A 782 -0.74 11.82 27.33
N VAL A 783 0.44 12.44 27.43
CA VAL A 783 0.72 13.78 26.93
C VAL A 783 1.76 13.65 25.83
N TYR A 784 1.59 14.42 24.75
CA TYR A 784 2.44 14.36 23.58
C TYR A 784 3.00 15.75 23.25
N ASP A 785 4.18 15.79 22.65
CA ASP A 785 4.69 16.98 21.97
C ASP A 785 4.01 17.18 20.60
N GLY A 786 4.50 18.15 19.84
CA GLY A 786 3.93 18.53 18.55
C GLY A 786 4.31 17.57 17.45
N ALA A 787 5.46 16.92 17.56
CA ALA A 787 5.84 15.80 16.70
C ALA A 787 5.05 14.51 17.00
N GLY A 788 4.18 14.49 18.03
CA GLY A 788 3.34 13.35 18.38
C GLY A 788 4.05 12.31 19.25
N ARG A 789 5.20 12.65 19.85
CA ARG A 789 5.96 11.77 20.74
C ARG A 789 5.47 11.94 22.17
N THR A 790 5.35 10.84 22.92
CA THR A 790 4.90 10.87 24.33
C THR A 790 5.91 11.60 25.20
N THR A 791 5.49 12.68 25.85
CA THR A 791 6.30 13.46 26.81
C THR A 791 5.93 13.20 28.25
N ALA A 792 4.72 12.72 28.53
CA ALA A 792 4.38 12.23 29.85
C ALA A 792 3.37 11.07 29.81
N GLU A 793 3.60 10.09 30.67
CA GLU A 793 2.64 9.04 31.03
C GLU A 793 2.26 9.25 32.50
N VAL A 794 0.97 9.46 32.74
CA VAL A 794 0.47 9.86 34.06
C VAL A 794 -0.52 8.82 34.56
N PHE A 795 -0.14 8.11 35.61
CA PHE A 795 -0.96 7.09 36.24
C PHE A 795 -1.78 7.71 37.39
N ASP A 796 -3.09 7.57 37.30
CA ASP A 796 -4.06 8.00 38.29
C ASP A 796 -4.67 6.80 39.02
N VAL A 797 -4.94 6.96 40.32
CA VAL A 797 -5.76 6.04 41.14
C VAL A 797 -6.96 6.79 41.66
N ASN A 798 -8.17 6.28 41.40
CA ASN A 798 -9.43 6.98 41.67
C ASN A 798 -9.42 8.40 41.08
N GLU A 799 -8.92 8.50 39.84
CA GLU A 799 -8.79 9.75 39.07
C GLU A 799 -7.88 10.84 39.68
N GLN A 800 -7.09 10.48 40.69
CA GLN A 800 -6.06 11.33 41.27
C GLN A 800 -4.69 10.86 40.81
N GLU A 801 -3.89 11.79 40.29
CA GLU A 801 -2.51 11.52 39.85
C GLU A 801 -1.69 10.92 41.00
N ARG A 802 -1.06 9.77 40.73
CA ARG A 802 -0.18 9.06 41.67
C ARG A 802 1.25 9.05 41.19
N TRP A 803 1.45 8.72 39.92
CA TRP A 803 2.77 8.59 39.34
C TRP A 803 2.83 9.24 37.97
N ARG A 804 3.99 9.78 37.66
CA ARG A 804 4.29 10.40 36.37
C ARG A 804 5.63 9.91 35.89
N THR A 805 5.68 9.50 34.64
CA THR A 805 6.91 9.31 33.90
C THR A 805 7.00 10.43 32.87
N THR A 806 8.10 11.18 32.84
CA THR A 806 8.33 12.26 31.86
C THR A 806 9.43 11.83 30.89
N THR A 807 9.21 12.05 29.60
CA THR A 807 10.20 11.74 28.55
C THR A 807 10.56 13.02 27.80
N THR A 808 11.86 13.29 27.67
CA THR A 808 12.40 14.42 26.90
C THR A 808 13.25 13.91 25.74
N TYR A 809 13.04 14.49 24.55
CA TYR A 809 13.74 14.12 23.33
C TYR A 809 14.75 15.21 22.95
N GLY A 810 16.02 14.82 22.83
CA GLY A 810 17.15 15.72 22.63
C GLY A 810 17.90 15.54 21.31
N GLY A 811 17.33 14.82 20.33
CA GLY A 811 18.00 14.46 19.09
C GLY A 811 18.58 13.05 19.18
N ASP A 812 19.88 12.94 19.47
CA ASP A 812 20.56 11.64 19.74
C ASP A 812 20.11 10.98 21.05
N ARG A 813 19.44 11.72 21.92
CA ARG A 813 19.20 11.27 23.29
C ARG A 813 17.75 11.33 23.70
N VAL A 814 17.36 10.31 24.46
CA VAL A 814 16.06 10.22 25.10
C VAL A 814 16.30 10.12 26.60
N THR A 815 15.71 11.05 27.34
CA THR A 815 15.79 11.09 28.79
C THR A 815 14.44 10.70 29.37
N THR A 816 14.42 9.70 30.24
CA THR A 816 13.24 9.26 30.98
C THR A 816 13.43 9.57 32.46
N ASP A 817 12.49 10.34 32.99
CA ASP A 817 12.32 10.63 34.42
C ASP A 817 11.16 9.79 34.96
N PRO A 818 11.44 8.66 35.63
CA PRO A 818 10.42 7.76 36.15
C PRO A 818 9.86 8.26 37.50
N PRO A 819 8.81 7.62 38.04
CA PRO A 819 8.32 7.92 39.39
C PRO A 819 9.39 7.64 40.47
N ASP A 820 9.24 8.32 41.61
CA ASP A 820 10.12 8.14 42.78
C ASP A 820 10.36 6.67 43.12
N GLY A 821 11.63 6.32 43.35
CA GLY A 821 12.07 4.95 43.63
C GLY A 821 12.72 4.23 42.45
N THR A 822 12.69 4.81 41.24
CA THR A 822 13.48 4.36 40.09
C THR A 822 14.46 5.45 39.67
N ALA A 823 15.68 5.09 39.27
CA ALA A 823 16.68 6.06 38.84
C ALA A 823 16.32 6.63 37.44
N PRO A 824 16.35 7.97 37.26
CA PRO A 824 16.25 8.59 35.95
C PRO A 824 17.37 8.11 35.03
N ARG A 825 17.11 8.10 33.72
CA ARG A 825 18.09 7.64 32.73
C ARG A 825 18.08 8.45 31.44
N THR A 826 19.23 8.53 30.79
CA THR A 826 19.38 9.05 29.42
C THR A 826 20.02 7.99 28.55
N SER A 827 19.39 7.60 27.45
CA SER A 827 20.01 6.80 26.39
C SER A 827 20.47 7.71 25.28
N ILE A 828 21.72 7.55 24.82
CA ILE A 828 22.30 8.29 23.69
C ILE A 828 22.57 7.32 22.55
N THR A 829 22.18 7.68 21.34
CA THR A 829 22.31 6.87 20.13
C THR A 829 23.28 7.48 19.10
N ASP A 830 23.96 6.61 18.37
CA ASP A 830 24.71 7.00 17.18
C ASP A 830 23.79 7.29 15.98
N ALA A 831 24.40 7.64 14.85
CA ALA A 831 23.70 7.95 13.59
C ALA A 831 22.89 6.77 13.03
N ARG A 832 23.18 5.55 13.48
CA ARG A 832 22.49 4.32 13.08
C ARG A 832 21.43 3.90 14.11
N GLY A 833 21.12 4.76 15.08
CA GLY A 833 20.10 4.53 16.11
C GLY A 833 20.51 3.54 17.21
N ARG A 834 21.78 3.13 17.26
CA ARG A 834 22.28 2.17 18.27
C ARG A 834 22.65 2.93 19.54
N VAL A 835 22.28 2.41 20.71
CA VAL A 835 22.63 3.04 22.00
C VAL A 835 24.13 2.91 22.24
N VAL A 836 24.86 4.03 22.25
CA VAL A 836 26.31 4.07 22.53
C VAL A 836 26.63 4.43 23.98
N GLU A 837 25.68 5.06 24.68
CA GLU A 837 25.82 5.40 26.09
C GLU A 837 24.46 5.31 26.80
N LEU A 838 24.45 4.70 27.98
CA LEU A 838 23.34 4.75 28.93
C LEU A 838 23.83 5.45 30.21
N ARG A 839 23.21 6.58 30.53
CA ARG A 839 23.43 7.31 31.78
C ARG A 839 22.33 6.96 32.77
N GLN A 840 22.71 6.60 33.99
CA GLN A 840 21.80 6.40 35.11
C GLN A 840 22.14 7.41 36.21
N TYR A 841 21.23 8.34 36.49
CA TYR A 841 21.44 9.43 37.43
C TYR A 841 21.36 8.92 38.87
N THR A 842 22.19 9.46 39.75
CA THR A 842 22.21 9.09 41.18
C THR A 842 21.17 9.84 41.99
N GLY A 843 20.71 11.00 41.51
CA GLY A 843 19.64 11.79 42.09
C GLY A 843 18.24 11.34 41.66
N THR A 844 17.22 12.00 42.21
CA THR A 844 15.79 11.75 41.89
C THR A 844 15.32 12.50 40.64
N GLN A 845 16.22 13.17 39.93
CA GLN A 845 15.93 13.97 38.74
C GLN A 845 16.98 13.66 37.66
N PRO A 846 16.67 13.83 36.37
CA PRO A 846 17.60 13.56 35.27
C PRO A 846 18.63 14.69 35.11
N SER A 847 19.30 15.06 36.20
CA SER A 847 20.32 16.11 36.26
C SER A 847 21.35 15.80 37.36
N GLY A 848 22.55 16.33 37.22
CA GLY A 848 23.64 16.10 38.18
C GLY A 848 24.46 14.85 37.89
N GLU A 849 24.99 14.22 38.94
CA GLU A 849 25.88 13.06 38.82
C GLU A 849 25.16 11.83 38.26
N TYR A 850 25.88 11.06 37.45
CA TYR A 850 25.39 9.83 36.84
C TYR A 850 26.51 8.78 36.74
N THR A 851 26.08 7.52 36.65
CA THR A 851 26.93 6.42 36.20
C THR A 851 26.69 6.20 34.70
N SER A 852 27.76 5.92 33.96
CA SER A 852 27.69 5.72 32.51
C SER A 852 28.05 4.28 32.15
N THR A 853 27.25 3.67 31.28
CA THR A 853 27.60 2.43 30.60
C THR A 853 27.75 2.73 29.11
N THR A 854 28.90 2.42 28.54
CA THR A 854 29.18 2.64 27.11
C THR A 854 29.09 1.34 26.33
N TYR A 855 28.73 1.44 25.05
CA TYR A 855 28.58 0.29 24.16
C TYR A 855 29.37 0.50 22.88
N ALA A 856 30.08 -0.54 22.44
CA ALA A 856 30.78 -0.57 21.16
C ALA A 856 30.08 -1.55 20.22
N TYR A 857 30.14 -1.26 18.92
CA TYR A 857 29.54 -2.07 17.87
C TYR A 857 30.55 -2.34 16.76
N ASP A 858 30.44 -3.50 16.11
CA ASP A 858 31.15 -3.75 14.86
C ASP A 858 30.45 -3.07 13.66
N ARG A 859 31.08 -3.19 12.50
CA ARG A 859 30.58 -2.67 11.22
C ARG A 859 29.24 -3.28 10.81
N ALA A 860 28.91 -4.48 11.27
CA ALA A 860 27.62 -5.12 11.05
C ALA A 860 26.53 -4.60 12.01
N GLY A 861 26.89 -3.78 13.00
CA GLY A 861 25.96 -3.22 13.97
C GLY A 861 25.74 -4.11 15.19
N ARG A 862 26.55 -5.16 15.36
CA ARG A 862 26.45 -6.09 16.49
C ARG A 862 27.30 -5.55 17.64
N ARG A 863 26.80 -5.64 18.88
CA ARG A 863 27.48 -5.09 20.05
C ARG A 863 28.74 -5.90 20.37
N THR A 864 29.91 -5.30 20.24
CA THR A 864 31.21 -5.94 20.55
C THR A 864 31.67 -5.71 21.98
N ALA A 865 31.20 -4.64 22.63
CA ALA A 865 31.50 -4.40 24.03
C ALA A 865 30.36 -3.68 24.78
N ALA A 866 30.31 -3.91 26.09
CA ALA A 866 29.62 -3.06 27.06
C ALA A 866 30.61 -2.78 28.20
N THR A 867 30.79 -1.52 28.59
CA THR A 867 31.74 -1.12 29.63
C THR A 867 31.02 -0.30 30.68
N ASP A 868 31.04 -0.75 31.93
CA ASP A 868 30.42 -0.04 33.06
C ASP A 868 31.27 1.14 33.56
N ALA A 869 30.74 1.89 34.52
CA ALA A 869 31.41 3.06 35.09
C ALA A 869 32.70 2.71 35.89
N ALA A 870 32.88 1.45 36.29
CA ALA A 870 34.08 0.97 36.98
C ALA A 870 35.16 0.46 36.01
N GLY A 871 34.87 0.43 34.70
CA GLY A 871 35.77 -0.06 33.67
C GLY A 871 35.70 -1.57 33.44
N ASN A 872 34.73 -2.27 34.04
CA ASN A 872 34.50 -3.68 33.75
C ASN A 872 33.90 -3.80 32.35
N ALA A 873 34.47 -4.66 31.52
CA ALA A 873 34.10 -4.78 30.11
C ALA A 873 33.61 -6.18 29.76
N TRP A 874 32.37 -6.27 29.27
CA TRP A 874 31.87 -7.44 28.57
C TRP A 874 32.24 -7.33 27.11
N THR A 875 32.86 -8.35 26.54
CA THR A 875 33.22 -8.37 25.11
C THR A 875 32.56 -9.53 24.39
N TYR A 876 32.22 -9.33 23.13
CA TYR A 876 31.51 -10.29 22.29
C TYR A 876 32.17 -10.36 20.91
N THR A 877 32.38 -11.58 20.41
CA THR A 877 32.93 -11.83 19.07
C THR A 877 31.91 -12.59 18.23
N TYR A 878 31.77 -12.19 16.97
CA TYR A 878 30.82 -12.79 16.03
C TYR A 878 31.53 -13.33 14.80
N ASP A 879 30.97 -14.37 14.18
CA ASP A 879 31.38 -14.82 12.85
C ASP A 879 30.74 -13.96 11.73
N LEU A 880 31.07 -14.25 10.46
CA LEU A 880 30.50 -13.53 9.30
C LEU A 880 29.01 -13.80 9.08
N ARG A 881 28.43 -14.79 9.77
CA ARG A 881 27.01 -15.12 9.74
C ARG A 881 26.23 -14.46 10.88
N GLY A 882 26.87 -13.63 11.72
CA GLY A 882 26.18 -12.94 12.81
C GLY A 882 26.09 -13.69 14.12
N ARG A 883 26.71 -14.87 14.23
CA ARG A 883 26.57 -15.74 15.40
C ARG A 883 27.68 -15.43 16.41
N GLN A 884 27.33 -15.34 17.69
CA GLN A 884 28.30 -15.02 18.75
C GLN A 884 29.16 -16.25 19.07
N ILE A 885 30.41 -16.24 18.62
CA ILE A 885 31.35 -17.37 18.79
C ILE A 885 32.20 -17.27 20.06
N ALA A 886 32.32 -16.09 20.66
CA ALA A 886 33.01 -15.91 21.94
C ALA A 886 32.42 -14.76 22.76
N SER A 887 32.56 -14.87 24.08
CA SER A 887 32.21 -13.82 25.04
C SER A 887 33.24 -13.80 26.17
N THR A 888 33.60 -12.61 26.64
CA THR A 888 34.33 -12.47 27.92
C THR A 888 33.50 -11.66 28.87
N ASP A 889 33.28 -12.20 30.06
CA ASP A 889 32.52 -11.57 31.14
C ASP A 889 33.46 -11.39 32.35
N PRO A 890 33.53 -10.20 32.96
CA PRO A 890 34.40 -9.93 34.12
C PRO A 890 34.16 -10.87 35.32
N ASP A 891 32.93 -11.33 35.51
CA ASP A 891 32.53 -12.20 36.62
C ASP A 891 32.61 -13.69 36.25
N LYS A 892 32.19 -14.04 35.02
CA LYS A 892 32.09 -15.45 34.58
C LYS A 892 33.33 -15.97 33.86
N GLY A 893 34.21 -15.10 33.38
CA GLY A 893 35.36 -15.42 32.53
C GLY A 893 34.99 -15.59 31.04
N ALA A 894 35.92 -16.14 30.26
CA ALA A 894 35.74 -16.33 28.81
C ALA A 894 34.92 -17.58 28.47
N SER A 895 34.07 -17.51 27.46
CA SER A 895 33.34 -18.64 26.89
C SER A 895 33.36 -18.62 25.36
N SER A 896 33.20 -19.80 24.74
CA SER A 896 33.11 -19.94 23.29
C SER A 896 31.95 -20.83 22.88
N THR A 897 31.39 -20.57 21.70
CA THR A 897 30.24 -21.30 21.14
C THR A 897 30.54 -21.72 19.71
N THR A 898 30.30 -22.99 19.40
CA THR A 898 30.42 -23.55 18.05
C THR A 898 29.01 -23.81 17.49
N TYR A 899 28.83 -23.51 16.21
CA TYR A 899 27.58 -23.66 15.50
C TYR A 899 27.75 -24.56 14.28
N ASP A 900 26.71 -25.31 13.92
CA ASP A 900 26.64 -26.02 12.64
C ASP A 900 26.19 -25.09 11.49
N ASP A 901 26.03 -25.64 10.29
CA ASP A 901 25.65 -24.86 9.12
C ASP A 901 24.19 -24.38 9.15
N ALA A 902 23.29 -25.03 9.91
CA ALA A 902 21.95 -24.53 10.16
C ALA A 902 21.89 -23.46 11.27
N GLY A 903 23.03 -23.08 11.86
CA GLY A 903 23.10 -22.06 12.90
C GLY A 903 22.71 -22.56 14.30
N GLN A 904 22.67 -23.87 14.51
CA GLN A 904 22.35 -24.47 15.81
C GLN A 904 23.63 -24.58 16.64
N VAL A 905 23.52 -24.34 17.95
CA VAL A 905 24.65 -24.55 18.88
C VAL A 905 24.92 -26.04 18.98
N VAL A 906 26.15 -26.45 18.65
CA VAL A 906 26.65 -27.82 18.78
C VAL A 906 27.59 -27.99 19.96
N ALA A 907 28.30 -26.93 20.36
CA ALA A 907 29.16 -26.97 21.54
C ALA A 907 29.31 -25.59 22.20
N THR A 908 29.40 -25.57 23.53
CA THR A 908 29.76 -24.38 24.31
C THR A 908 30.84 -24.75 25.31
N THR A 909 31.92 -23.96 25.38
CA THR A 909 32.99 -24.13 26.36
C THR A 909 32.96 -22.98 27.37
N ASP A 910 32.86 -23.30 28.66
CA ASP A 910 32.87 -22.32 29.76
C ASP A 910 34.29 -21.88 30.15
N ALA A 911 34.39 -20.88 31.04
CA ALA A 911 35.68 -20.36 31.51
C ALA A 911 36.52 -21.38 32.30
N ARG A 912 35.92 -22.49 32.74
CA ARG A 912 36.61 -23.59 33.40
C ARG A 912 37.10 -24.65 32.40
N GLN A 913 37.06 -24.36 31.11
CA GLN A 913 37.40 -25.28 30.02
C GLN A 913 36.51 -26.54 29.98
N ARG A 914 35.26 -26.44 30.47
CA ARG A 914 34.29 -27.53 30.33
C ARG A 914 33.43 -27.30 29.10
N THR A 915 33.43 -28.27 28.20
CA THR A 915 32.63 -28.25 26.98
C THR A 915 31.34 -29.04 27.17
N THR A 916 30.20 -28.39 26.91
CA THR A 916 28.91 -29.04 26.74
C THR A 916 28.64 -29.17 25.26
N VAL A 917 28.40 -30.39 24.80
CA VAL A 917 28.03 -30.72 23.41
C VAL A 917 26.54 -31.03 23.38
N SER A 918 25.86 -30.63 22.30
CA SER A 918 24.45 -30.94 22.07
C SER A 918 24.30 -31.75 20.80
N VAL A 919 23.68 -32.93 20.90
CA VAL A 919 23.29 -33.72 19.73
C VAL A 919 21.83 -33.44 19.43
N ARG A 920 21.49 -33.34 18.14
CA ARG A 920 20.15 -33.00 17.69
C ARG A 920 19.64 -34.01 16.67
N ASP A 921 18.33 -34.16 16.66
CA ASP A 921 17.62 -34.98 15.69
C ASP A 921 17.38 -34.22 14.36
N GLY A 922 16.78 -34.89 13.38
CA GLY A 922 16.42 -34.31 12.08
C GLY A 922 15.40 -33.17 12.14
N LEU A 923 14.74 -32.95 13.28
CA LEU A 923 13.89 -31.78 13.53
C LEU A 923 14.65 -30.62 14.21
N GLY A 924 15.89 -30.84 14.63
CA GLY A 924 16.74 -29.86 15.34
C GLY A 924 16.52 -29.84 16.85
N ARG A 925 15.76 -30.81 17.39
CA ARG A 925 15.52 -30.93 18.83
C ARG A 925 16.74 -31.57 19.47
N GLN A 926 17.17 -31.07 20.62
CA GLN A 926 18.28 -31.66 21.36
C GLN A 926 17.86 -33.02 21.94
N THR A 927 18.65 -34.05 21.67
CA THR A 927 18.45 -35.43 22.14
C THR A 927 19.46 -35.85 23.20
N GLU A 928 20.65 -35.24 23.20
CA GLU A 928 21.74 -35.51 24.16
C GLU A 928 22.45 -34.22 24.59
#